data_AF-A0A4D6LM61-F1
#
_entry.id   AF-A0A4D6LM61-F1
#
_cell.length_a   1.000
_cell.length_b   1.000
_cell.length_c   1.000
_cell.angle_alpha   90.00
_cell.angle_beta   90.00
_cell.angle_gamma   90.00
#
_symmetry.space_group_name_H-M   'P 1'
#
loop_
_entity.id
_entity.type
_entity.pdbx_description
1 polymer ?
#
loop_
_entity_poly.entity_id
_entity_poly.type
_entity_poly.pdbx_seq_one_letter_code
_entity_poly.pdbx_strand_id
1 'polypeptide(L)'
;MYVTRPLSLFKKSLDALSLPPPEGPNSGILVIQDEEMEPTSCFGLGEFHEVKELPFPQNLNLKLFYRSGISLNRTTHYHHVAFIPVLNQPLSSNKYYVINLNSKKRGEAYINSKEEDLDTFCFYKAQTDVPLHPIDVSDTYQEFEIYPRRSKVTFRSGFSAKSVAPDGYPPRFLSRRWKVSASSASSDSSLSEASGVNEALRASKPEFKFSLAKRSSDSVAVGKWYCPFMFIKEGTHKTLKEEMRKSMFYEMTLEQKWEQIFSCENQNEVEKTVIVDAVVQKEVVVIAGWEAVIDEMDIAEGFLWFHSFNNVGEKRSVGLNTAVVERMKWEQERAGWDGGKEKQIRVRKVEEFKGTNRWKKFGCYVLVETFVLKALDGSTLLTYAFKHHDELRKRSERKMYVTRPVSLYTRNPEALSDPPLGPNSGYLVIWDQPSSYTCLGLCEDPEIKNLPFPQNKNLIITDTYTSHAAQQNHPPNQTITYWDKVLFIPVLNQPLSSNRYYAIRRDGNYQGEASTSSKEGEKATCFCFRFVKDVEPRPLVPSDDYQKVEISNKHNGFHAKCVAPDGIPPDFLRSKGWRVKASSPRNYHLEEALGSNDSLRSKLPDFNFPLCNDSSEAVVVGKWYCPFMFLKERMRLKEQMERSMFYEVTLEQRWEKIFSKKIASSEDSVLVDVVIQTEVVKVEGRDAVWDESGVVEKVLWFKSVDEVGREMSVGLSLEVVERMKWEQKRVGWKASSGRQESVMRVEEFRGMNKWEKFGCYMLVESFVFKRMDGTLVLTYDFRHPHQIMCKWE
;
A
#
# COMPACT_ATOMS: atom_id res chain seq x y z
N MET A 1 -10.70 21.41 15.72
CA MET A 1 -9.35 21.13 15.16
C MET A 1 -8.96 22.25 14.20
N TYR A 2 -7.68 22.61 14.10
CA TYR A 2 -7.24 23.77 13.31
C TYR A 2 -6.29 23.39 12.18
N VAL A 3 -6.49 23.99 11.01
CA VAL A 3 -5.47 24.05 9.95
C VAL A 3 -4.56 25.26 10.15
N THR A 4 -3.33 25.23 9.63
CA THR A 4 -2.43 26.39 9.65
C THR A 4 -2.34 27.04 8.27
N ARG A 5 -2.24 28.38 8.22
CA ARG A 5 -2.03 29.15 6.98
C ARG A 5 -0.98 30.25 7.22
N PRO A 6 -0.09 30.53 6.26
CA PRO A 6 0.94 31.56 6.43
C PRO A 6 0.33 32.97 6.52
N LEU A 7 0.96 33.87 7.28
CA LEU A 7 0.51 35.24 7.45
C LEU A 7 0.64 36.03 6.14
N SER A 8 1.68 35.76 5.34
CA SER A 8 1.90 36.40 4.02
C SER A 8 0.68 36.28 3.09
N LEU A 9 0.00 35.14 3.08
CA LEU A 9 -1.19 34.87 2.27
C LEU A 9 -2.32 35.88 2.55
N PHE A 10 -2.57 36.18 3.82
CA PHE A 10 -3.59 37.16 4.24
C PHE A 10 -3.16 38.62 4.07
N LYS A 11 -1.85 38.89 3.94
CA LYS A 11 -1.33 40.22 3.58
C LYS A 11 -1.35 40.47 2.08
N LYS A 12 -1.18 39.43 1.27
CA LYS A 12 -1.29 39.48 -0.19
C LYS A 12 -2.75 39.54 -0.67
N SER A 13 -3.69 38.92 0.05
CA SER A 13 -5.12 38.96 -0.27
C SER A 13 -6.00 39.17 0.97
N LEU A 14 -6.75 40.26 0.99
CA LEU A 14 -7.75 40.54 2.01
C LEU A 14 -8.96 39.60 1.90
N ASP A 15 -9.32 39.17 0.69
CA ASP A 15 -10.43 38.24 0.46
C ASP A 15 -10.19 36.89 1.12
N ALA A 16 -8.92 36.48 1.25
CA ALA A 16 -8.52 35.27 1.95
C ALA A 16 -8.89 35.26 3.45
N LEU A 17 -9.05 36.42 4.08
CA LEU A 17 -9.52 36.51 5.47
C LEU A 17 -10.99 36.11 5.63
N SER A 18 -11.78 36.29 4.58
CA SER A 18 -13.22 35.97 4.57
C SER A 18 -13.52 34.55 4.11
N LEU A 19 -12.50 33.76 3.77
CA LEU A 19 -12.67 32.33 3.49
C LEU A 19 -13.14 31.61 4.77
N PRO A 20 -14.15 30.73 4.67
CA PRO A 20 -14.59 29.93 5.80
C PRO A 20 -13.49 28.94 6.25
N PRO A 21 -13.51 28.49 7.51
CA PRO A 21 -12.71 27.34 7.94
C PRO A 21 -12.99 26.09 7.09
N PRO A 22 -12.09 25.07 7.12
CA PRO A 22 -12.31 23.80 6.45
C PRO A 22 -13.66 23.17 6.82
N GLU A 23 -14.31 22.57 5.83
CA GLU A 23 -15.67 22.01 5.93
C GLU A 23 -15.89 21.13 7.17
N GLY A 24 -17.06 21.26 7.81
CA GLY A 24 -17.50 20.47 8.96
C GLY A 24 -17.38 21.19 10.31
N PRO A 25 -17.91 20.58 11.40
CA PRO A 25 -18.03 21.23 12.71
C PRO A 25 -16.67 21.39 13.38
N ASN A 26 -16.60 22.38 14.26
CA ASN A 26 -15.47 22.66 15.16
C ASN A 26 -14.13 22.81 14.42
N SER A 27 -14.17 23.42 13.24
CA SER A 27 -13.01 23.75 12.41
C SER A 27 -12.49 25.15 12.69
N GLY A 28 -11.17 25.34 12.70
CA GLY A 28 -10.55 26.66 12.83
C GLY A 28 -9.33 26.84 11.92
N ILE A 29 -8.86 28.08 11.83
CA ILE A 29 -7.64 28.46 11.10
C ILE A 29 -6.68 29.10 12.11
N LEU A 30 -5.48 28.54 12.25
CA LEU A 30 -4.34 29.18 12.91
C LEU A 30 -3.49 29.89 11.86
N VAL A 31 -2.93 31.03 12.23
CA VAL A 31 -2.05 31.81 11.36
C VAL A 31 -0.61 31.63 11.85
N ILE A 32 0.30 31.32 10.94
CA ILE A 32 1.73 31.18 11.24
C ILE A 32 2.52 32.29 10.56
N GLN A 33 3.44 32.93 11.29
CA GLN A 33 4.45 33.80 10.72
C GLN A 33 5.40 32.94 9.88
N ASP A 34 5.48 33.24 8.59
CA ASP A 34 6.33 32.57 7.61
C ASP A 34 7.57 33.40 7.24
N GLU A 35 8.59 32.77 6.66
CA GLU A 35 9.92 33.37 6.39
C GLU A 35 9.85 34.60 5.47
N GLU A 36 8.88 34.66 4.55
CA GLU A 36 8.66 35.84 3.69
C GLU A 36 8.33 37.13 4.48
N MET A 37 7.93 36.98 5.75
CA MET A 37 7.48 38.06 6.62
C MET A 37 8.37 38.22 7.85
N GLU A 38 9.63 37.74 7.82
CA GLU A 38 10.58 38.06 8.89
C GLU A 38 10.78 39.59 9.03
N PRO A 39 10.57 40.17 10.22
CA PRO A 39 10.68 41.61 10.42
C PRO A 39 12.15 42.04 10.29
N THR A 40 12.46 42.83 9.25
CA THR A 40 13.78 43.42 9.07
C THR A 40 14.11 44.41 10.20
N SER A 41 14.75 43.92 11.26
CA SER A 41 15.12 44.72 12.42
C SER A 41 16.21 45.73 12.04
N CYS A 42 15.85 47.01 11.97
CA CYS A 42 16.84 48.07 11.80
C CYS A 42 17.89 47.98 12.92
N PHE A 43 19.18 47.91 12.55
CA PHE A 43 20.34 47.84 13.45
C PHE A 43 20.57 46.52 14.21
N GLY A 44 19.86 45.42 13.90
CA GLY A 44 20.24 44.07 14.39
C GLY A 44 20.18 43.88 15.91
N LEU A 45 19.46 44.74 16.64
CA LEU A 45 19.35 44.72 18.09
C LEU A 45 17.88 44.83 18.51
N GLY A 46 17.20 43.69 18.64
CA GLY A 46 15.86 43.63 19.25
C GLY A 46 15.09 42.35 18.96
N GLU A 47 14.93 41.50 19.98
CA GLU A 47 14.17 40.23 19.94
C GLU A 47 12.63 40.41 19.97
N PHE A 48 12.14 41.65 19.86
CA PHE A 48 10.72 42.00 20.06
C PHE A 48 10.22 42.99 19.00
N HIS A 49 9.14 42.65 18.31
CA HIS A 49 8.52 43.49 17.28
C HIS A 49 7.06 43.81 17.61
N GLU A 50 6.62 45.04 17.37
CA GLU A 50 5.23 45.45 17.62
C GLU A 50 4.30 44.96 16.50
N VAL A 51 3.32 44.12 16.85
CA VAL A 51 2.27 43.68 15.92
C VAL A 51 1.24 44.80 15.76
N LYS A 52 1.09 45.29 14.52
CA LYS A 52 0.28 46.49 14.20
C LYS A 52 -1.09 46.18 13.61
N GLU A 53 -1.29 44.96 13.13
CA GLU A 53 -2.45 44.55 12.33
C GLU A 53 -2.90 43.13 12.70
N LEU A 54 -4.13 42.80 12.32
CA LEU A 54 -4.70 41.45 12.40
C LEU A 54 -4.44 40.68 11.08
N PRO A 55 -4.60 39.35 11.06
CA PRO A 55 -4.78 38.45 12.21
C PRO A 55 -3.48 38.29 13.02
N PHE A 56 -3.60 37.84 14.28
CA PHE A 56 -2.42 37.55 15.10
C PHE A 56 -1.82 36.18 14.73
N PRO A 57 -0.48 36.05 14.62
CA PRO A 57 0.18 34.76 14.42
C PRO A 57 0.26 33.95 15.73
N GLN A 58 -0.03 32.66 15.68
CA GLN A 58 -0.06 31.75 16.84
C GLN A 58 1.25 30.99 17.08
N ASN A 59 2.20 31.01 16.14
CA ASN A 59 3.57 30.47 16.34
C ASN A 59 4.54 31.46 17.01
N LEU A 60 4.07 32.65 17.44
CA LEU A 60 4.88 33.65 18.14
C LEU A 60 4.41 33.85 19.59
N ASN A 61 5.35 34.23 20.46
CA ASN A 61 5.04 34.59 21.84
C ASN A 61 4.45 36.01 21.90
N LEU A 62 3.13 36.11 22.11
CA LEU A 62 2.42 37.39 22.15
C LEU A 62 2.35 37.96 23.58
N LYS A 63 2.75 39.22 23.72
CA LYS A 63 2.68 39.98 24.97
C LYS A 63 1.87 41.26 24.76
N LEU A 64 0.68 41.29 25.33
CA LEU A 64 -0.19 42.45 25.37
C LEU A 64 0.36 43.46 26.37
N PHE A 65 0.35 44.75 26.02
CA PHE A 65 0.71 45.82 26.95
C PHE A 65 -0.11 47.10 26.76
N TYR A 66 -0.32 47.82 27.86
CA TYR A 66 -0.94 49.15 27.85
C TYR A 66 -0.30 50.06 28.90
N ARG A 67 -0.44 51.38 28.72
CA ARG A 67 0.06 52.38 29.68
C ARG A 67 -1.09 53.02 30.43
N SER A 68 -0.98 53.06 31.75
CA SER A 68 -1.89 53.76 32.66
C SER A 68 -1.16 54.96 33.28
N GLY A 69 -1.90 55.92 33.85
CA GLY A 69 -1.34 57.10 34.50
C GLY A 69 -1.09 58.32 33.58
N ILE A 70 -0.88 59.47 34.21
CA ILE A 70 -0.71 60.79 33.57
C ILE A 70 0.76 61.21 33.61
N SER A 71 1.23 61.81 32.51
CA SER A 71 2.57 62.40 32.37
C SER A 71 3.73 61.48 32.81
N LEU A 72 4.40 61.78 33.93
CA LEU A 72 5.62 61.14 34.45
C LEU A 72 5.35 59.80 35.14
N ASN A 73 4.21 59.65 35.83
CA ASN A 73 3.84 58.41 36.55
C ASN A 73 3.12 57.41 35.63
N ARG A 74 3.74 57.07 34.48
CA ARG A 74 3.18 56.15 33.49
C ARG A 74 3.62 54.71 33.70
N THR A 75 2.81 53.94 34.42
CA THR A 75 3.00 52.49 34.57
C THR A 75 2.64 51.77 33.26
N THR A 76 3.52 50.90 32.78
CA THR A 76 3.22 49.97 31.67
C THR A 76 2.81 48.63 32.26
N HIS A 77 1.59 48.20 31.99
CA HIS A 77 1.06 46.91 32.39
C HIS A 77 1.26 45.90 31.26
N TYR A 78 1.61 44.66 31.60
CA TYR A 78 1.90 43.59 30.65
C TYR A 78 1.08 42.34 30.99
N HIS A 79 0.48 41.74 29.96
CA HIS A 79 -0.25 40.47 30.06
C HIS A 79 0.31 39.52 28.99
N HIS A 80 0.74 38.33 29.39
CA HIS A 80 1.07 37.27 28.44
C HIS A 80 -0.23 36.51 28.15
N VAL A 81 -0.66 36.54 26.88
CA VAL A 81 -1.94 35.99 26.45
C VAL A 81 -1.77 35.28 25.11
N ALA A 82 -2.49 34.18 24.91
CA ALA A 82 -2.66 33.59 23.59
C ALA A 82 -4.00 34.02 23.01
N PHE A 83 -3.99 34.43 21.74
CA PHE A 83 -5.18 34.72 20.95
C PHE A 83 -5.44 33.54 20.03
N ILE A 84 -6.44 32.73 20.35
CA ILE A 84 -6.84 31.56 19.56
C ILE A 84 -8.10 31.94 18.77
N PRO A 85 -8.10 31.92 17.43
CA PRO A 85 -9.29 32.24 16.62
C PRO A 85 -10.48 31.36 17.00
N VAL A 86 -11.68 31.93 17.03
CA VAL A 86 -12.90 31.19 17.37
C VAL A 86 -13.23 30.13 16.31
N LEU A 87 -13.72 28.98 16.76
CA LEU A 87 -14.09 27.87 15.88
C LEU A 87 -15.30 28.25 15.00
N ASN A 88 -15.34 27.67 13.79
CA ASN A 88 -16.41 27.85 12.81
C ASN A 88 -16.57 29.30 12.29
N GLN A 89 -15.59 30.18 12.54
CA GLN A 89 -15.59 31.58 12.10
C GLN A 89 -14.44 31.86 11.10
N PRO A 90 -14.66 32.68 10.06
CA PRO A 90 -13.58 33.17 9.20
C PRO A 90 -12.69 34.16 9.98
N LEU A 91 -11.43 34.33 9.55
CA LEU A 91 -10.48 35.24 10.22
C LEU A 91 -10.92 36.71 10.15
N SER A 92 -11.70 37.10 9.13
CA SER A 92 -12.29 38.45 8.99
C SER A 92 -13.29 38.80 10.09
N SER A 93 -13.81 37.81 10.84
CA SER A 93 -14.62 38.05 12.05
C SER A 93 -13.82 38.74 13.16
N ASN A 94 -12.49 38.58 13.16
CA ASN A 94 -11.58 39.00 14.23
C ASN A 94 -11.99 38.53 15.64
N LYS A 95 -12.69 37.39 15.72
CA LYS A 95 -13.10 36.77 16.99
C LYS A 95 -12.02 35.84 17.52
N TYR A 96 -11.67 36.01 18.79
CA TYR A 96 -10.65 35.20 19.47
C TYR A 96 -11.12 34.80 20.87
N TYR A 97 -10.78 33.57 21.27
CA TYR A 97 -10.61 33.24 22.68
C TYR A 97 -9.31 33.87 23.18
N VAL A 98 -9.35 34.51 24.34
CA VAL A 98 -8.16 35.09 24.98
C VAL A 98 -7.79 34.23 26.17
N ILE A 99 -6.63 33.58 26.09
CA ILE A 99 -6.18 32.60 27.09
C ILE A 99 -5.03 33.18 27.92
N ASN A 100 -5.12 33.06 29.25
CA ASN A 100 -4.12 33.59 30.17
C ASN A 100 -2.88 32.69 30.27
N LEU A 101 -1.70 33.22 29.92
CA LEU A 101 -0.42 32.48 29.99
C LEU A 101 0.37 32.71 31.29
N ASN A 102 -0.15 33.55 32.19
CA ASN A 102 0.51 33.99 33.43
C ASN A 102 -0.08 33.35 34.71
N SER A 103 0.71 33.33 35.79
CA SER A 103 0.30 33.07 37.19
C SER A 103 -0.02 31.60 37.57
N LYS A 104 -0.85 31.40 38.62
CA LYS A 104 -1.37 30.10 39.08
C LYS A 104 -2.49 29.58 38.16
N LYS A 105 -3.35 30.48 37.67
CA LYS A 105 -4.47 30.24 36.75
C LYS A 105 -4.03 30.30 35.28
N ARG A 106 -2.89 29.68 34.96
CA ARG A 106 -2.31 29.64 33.61
C ARG A 106 -3.05 28.55 32.82
N GLY A 107 -3.59 28.93 31.66
CA GLY A 107 -4.35 28.05 30.76
C GLY A 107 -5.87 28.30 30.75
N GLU A 108 -6.37 29.07 31.71
CA GLU A 108 -7.78 29.47 31.78
C GLU A 108 -8.10 30.60 30.77
N ALA A 109 -9.33 30.61 30.27
CA ALA A 109 -9.87 31.63 29.40
C ALA A 109 -10.32 32.87 30.19
N TYR A 110 -10.15 34.05 29.59
CA TYR A 110 -10.83 35.26 30.03
C TYR A 110 -12.30 35.20 29.63
N ILE A 111 -13.19 35.67 30.50
CA ILE A 111 -14.63 35.77 30.24
C ILE A 111 -15.08 37.24 30.27
N ASN A 112 -16.09 37.58 29.47
CA ASN A 112 -16.83 38.83 29.58
C ASN A 112 -17.81 38.74 30.75
N SER A 113 -17.96 39.82 31.51
CA SER A 113 -18.87 39.85 32.66
C SER A 113 -20.24 40.36 32.26
N LYS A 114 -21.29 39.95 32.97
CA LYS A 114 -22.66 40.44 32.71
C LYS A 114 -22.86 41.81 33.32
N GLU A 115 -23.97 42.46 32.96
CA GLU A 115 -24.31 43.78 33.52
C GLU A 115 -24.48 43.75 35.05
N GLU A 116 -24.95 42.63 35.59
CA GLU A 116 -25.15 42.37 37.03
C GLU A 116 -23.84 42.24 37.84
N ASP A 117 -22.72 41.88 37.20
CA ASP A 117 -21.40 41.72 37.83
C ASP A 117 -20.60 43.03 37.98
N LEU A 118 -21.19 44.17 37.59
CA LEU A 118 -20.47 45.45 37.46
C LEU A 118 -20.61 46.34 38.70
N ASP A 119 -19.51 46.44 39.46
CA ASP A 119 -19.37 47.43 40.53
C ASP A 119 -19.64 48.86 40.00
N THR A 120 -20.60 49.53 40.64
CA THR A 120 -21.04 50.88 40.30
C THR A 120 -20.25 51.91 41.12
N PHE A 121 -19.17 52.43 40.54
CA PHE A 121 -18.44 53.58 41.10
C PHE A 121 -18.71 54.85 40.28
N CYS A 122 -18.63 56.01 40.96
CA CYS A 122 -19.10 57.29 40.46
C CYS A 122 -18.66 57.61 39.01
N PHE A 123 -19.64 57.71 38.12
CA PHE A 123 -19.53 58.04 36.69
C PHE A 123 -18.87 57.00 35.77
N TYR A 124 -18.59 55.78 36.23
CA TYR A 124 -18.19 54.66 35.36
C TYR A 124 -18.45 53.28 35.99
N LYS A 125 -19.11 52.38 35.24
CA LYS A 125 -19.10 50.94 35.55
C LYS A 125 -17.67 50.42 35.42
N ALA A 126 -17.09 49.82 36.46
CA ALA A 126 -15.73 49.32 36.43
C ALA A 126 -15.51 48.11 37.34
N GLN A 127 -15.17 46.98 36.71
CA GLN A 127 -14.83 45.72 37.37
C GLN A 127 -13.52 45.79 38.18
N THR A 128 -13.50 45.00 39.25
CA THR A 128 -12.50 45.05 40.33
C THR A 128 -11.53 43.85 40.33
N ASP A 129 -11.94 42.69 39.80
CA ASP A 129 -11.06 41.55 39.53
C ASP A 129 -11.49 40.79 38.27
N VAL A 130 -10.56 40.07 37.64
CA VAL A 130 -10.82 39.38 36.35
C VAL A 130 -11.09 37.89 36.58
N PRO A 131 -12.35 37.42 36.43
CA PRO A 131 -12.64 35.99 36.49
C PRO A 131 -11.98 35.27 35.30
N LEU A 132 -11.41 34.11 35.63
CA LEU A 132 -10.79 33.17 34.70
C LEU A 132 -11.48 31.83 34.90
N HIS A 133 -11.85 31.18 33.80
CA HIS A 133 -12.62 29.93 33.76
C HIS A 133 -11.94 28.89 32.85
N PRO A 134 -12.24 27.58 33.03
CA PRO A 134 -11.98 26.58 32.01
C PRO A 134 -12.63 26.99 30.67
N ILE A 135 -12.03 26.57 29.55
CA ILE A 135 -12.62 26.85 28.23
C ILE A 135 -13.98 26.15 28.10
N ASP A 136 -14.98 26.93 27.71
CA ASP A 136 -16.22 26.40 27.16
C ASP A 136 -16.40 26.99 25.75
N VAL A 137 -16.49 26.10 24.76
CA VAL A 137 -16.61 26.46 23.34
C VAL A 137 -18.02 26.98 23.02
N SER A 138 -19.02 26.60 23.81
CA SER A 138 -20.41 27.04 23.69
C SER A 138 -20.67 28.38 24.39
N ASP A 139 -19.77 28.79 25.29
CA ASP A 139 -19.90 30.04 26.05
C ASP A 139 -19.45 31.26 25.24
N THR A 140 -20.42 31.94 24.62
CA THR A 140 -20.18 33.19 23.88
C THR A 140 -19.60 34.33 24.73
N TYR A 141 -19.66 34.27 26.07
CA TYR A 141 -18.96 35.23 26.93
C TYR A 141 -17.45 35.00 26.95
N GLN A 142 -16.91 33.89 26.44
CA GLN A 142 -15.45 33.68 26.30
C GLN A 142 -14.91 34.17 24.95
N GLU A 143 -15.79 34.59 24.03
CA GLU A 143 -15.42 35.17 22.74
C GLU A 143 -15.20 36.69 22.80
N PHE A 144 -14.17 37.17 22.10
CA PHE A 144 -13.84 38.59 21.98
C PHE A 144 -13.67 39.02 20.53
N GLU A 145 -14.43 40.02 20.07
CA GLU A 145 -14.20 40.70 18.79
C GLU A 145 -13.07 41.73 18.99
N ILE A 146 -11.92 41.50 18.35
CA ILE A 146 -10.75 42.39 18.44
C ILE A 146 -10.72 43.34 17.26
N TYR A 147 -10.61 44.64 17.54
CA TYR A 147 -10.65 45.68 16.50
C TYR A 147 -9.54 46.72 16.69
N PRO A 148 -8.99 47.28 15.58
CA PRO A 148 -7.99 48.35 15.66
C PRO A 148 -8.62 49.63 16.23
N ARG A 149 -7.98 50.22 17.24
CA ARG A 149 -8.45 51.43 17.93
C ARG A 149 -7.39 52.52 17.96
N ARG A 150 -7.64 53.58 17.21
CA ARG A 150 -6.80 54.79 17.20
C ARG A 150 -7.17 55.71 18.37
N SER A 151 -6.18 56.30 19.03
CA SER A 151 -6.44 57.36 20.02
C SER A 151 -6.78 58.66 19.32
N LYS A 152 -7.93 59.26 19.66
CA LYS A 152 -8.38 60.57 19.16
C LYS A 152 -7.45 61.74 19.54
N VAL A 153 -6.59 61.56 20.55
CA VAL A 153 -5.70 62.61 21.08
C VAL A 153 -4.25 62.42 20.61
N THR A 154 -3.75 61.18 20.61
CA THR A 154 -2.32 60.90 20.33
C THR A 154 -2.07 60.34 18.93
N PHE A 155 -3.12 60.08 18.15
CA PHE A 155 -3.12 59.39 16.83
C PHE A 155 -2.46 57.99 16.77
N ARG A 156 -1.78 57.55 17.84
CA ARG A 156 -1.19 56.22 18.00
C ARG A 156 -2.25 55.12 17.88
N SER A 157 -1.96 54.13 17.05
CA SER A 157 -2.70 52.88 16.89
C SER A 157 -2.53 51.95 18.11
N GLY A 158 -3.31 50.88 18.09
CA GLY A 158 -3.43 49.82 19.08
C GLY A 158 -4.72 49.06 18.82
N PHE A 159 -5.09 48.16 19.72
CA PHE A 159 -6.31 47.35 19.64
C PHE A 159 -7.20 47.57 20.86
N SER A 160 -8.46 47.17 20.74
CA SER A 160 -9.39 46.92 21.85
C SER A 160 -10.25 45.71 21.51
N ALA A 161 -10.91 45.14 22.52
CA ALA A 161 -11.91 44.10 22.34
C ALA A 161 -13.32 44.59 22.72
N LYS A 162 -14.33 43.95 22.13
CA LYS A 162 -15.72 43.91 22.61
C LYS A 162 -16.06 42.46 23.01
N SER A 163 -17.11 42.28 23.81
CA SER A 163 -17.73 40.96 23.89
C SER A 163 -18.46 40.64 22.59
N VAL A 164 -18.57 39.35 22.28
CA VAL A 164 -19.52 38.85 21.27
C VAL A 164 -20.92 38.66 21.88
N ALA A 165 -21.01 38.39 23.20
CA ALA A 165 -22.28 38.33 23.92
C ALA A 165 -22.92 39.75 23.99
N PRO A 166 -24.22 39.91 23.69
CA PRO A 166 -24.85 41.24 23.58
C PRO A 166 -24.81 42.11 24.85
N ASP A 167 -24.84 41.45 26.01
CA ASP A 167 -24.81 42.02 27.37
C ASP A 167 -23.43 41.86 28.05
N GLY A 168 -22.44 41.32 27.33
CA GLY A 168 -21.11 41.03 27.85
C GLY A 168 -20.18 42.24 27.88
N TYR A 169 -19.49 42.42 28.99
CA TYR A 169 -18.50 43.48 29.20
C TYR A 169 -17.08 42.92 29.28
N PRO A 170 -16.18 43.27 28.34
CA PRO A 170 -14.83 42.74 28.33
C PRO A 170 -13.96 43.26 29.49
N PRO A 171 -13.07 42.41 30.05
CA PRO A 171 -12.15 42.78 31.12
C PRO A 171 -11.44 44.11 30.87
N ARG A 172 -11.23 44.90 31.93
CA ARG A 172 -10.73 46.28 31.88
C ARG A 172 -9.44 46.47 31.07
N PHE A 173 -8.59 45.45 30.95
CA PHE A 173 -7.37 45.51 30.14
C PHE A 173 -7.63 45.33 28.64
N LEU A 174 -8.63 44.53 28.25
CA LEU A 174 -9.03 44.28 26.86
C LEU A 174 -9.93 45.41 26.30
N SER A 175 -10.79 45.99 27.14
CA SER A 175 -11.71 47.09 26.76
C SER A 175 -11.01 48.45 26.54
N ARG A 176 -9.76 48.59 27.02
CA ARG A 176 -8.90 49.77 26.83
C ARG A 176 -8.07 49.65 25.55
N ARG A 177 -7.37 50.71 25.13
CA ARG A 177 -6.44 50.63 23.99
C ARG A 177 -5.10 50.04 24.43
N TRP A 178 -4.81 48.82 23.99
CA TRP A 178 -3.56 48.10 24.20
C TRP A 178 -2.76 47.96 22.89
N LYS A 179 -1.55 47.42 22.99
CA LYS A 179 -0.65 47.03 21.89
C LYS A 179 -0.15 45.60 22.15
N VAL A 180 0.39 44.95 21.13
CA VAL A 180 1.01 43.62 21.24
C VAL A 180 2.45 43.71 20.74
N SER A 181 3.39 43.16 21.51
CA SER A 181 4.71 42.78 21.01
C SER A 181 4.75 41.27 20.81
N ALA A 182 5.27 40.83 19.68
CA ALA A 182 5.64 39.44 19.44
C ALA A 182 7.14 39.27 19.62
N SER A 183 7.56 38.10 20.12
CA SER A 183 8.92 37.58 20.01
C SER A 183 8.88 36.18 19.44
N SER A 184 9.99 35.73 18.86
CA SER A 184 10.13 34.34 18.39
C SER A 184 9.81 33.35 19.51
N ALA A 185 9.16 32.25 19.15
CA ALA A 185 9.05 31.11 20.05
C ALA A 185 10.39 30.36 20.11
N SER A 186 10.62 29.59 21.18
CA SER A 186 11.78 28.71 21.26
C SER A 186 11.73 27.64 20.16
N SER A 187 12.90 27.18 19.71
CA SER A 187 13.09 26.20 18.62
C SER A 187 12.15 24.99 18.67
N ASP A 188 11.78 24.58 19.88
CA ASP A 188 11.10 23.32 20.18
C ASP A 188 9.56 23.42 20.00
N SER A 189 9.06 24.43 19.27
CA SER A 189 7.63 24.76 19.20
C SER A 189 7.13 25.25 17.83
N SER A 190 7.85 24.94 16.74
CA SER A 190 7.48 25.36 15.39
C SER A 190 6.24 24.63 14.86
N LEU A 191 5.11 25.36 14.82
CA LEU A 191 3.94 24.95 14.06
C LEU A 191 4.29 24.87 12.56
N SER A 192 4.17 23.70 11.96
CA SER A 192 4.33 23.53 10.51
C SER A 192 3.06 23.90 9.76
N GLU A 193 3.13 23.88 8.43
CA GLU A 193 1.91 23.83 7.61
C GLU A 193 1.10 22.55 7.90
N ALA A 194 -0.22 22.69 7.89
CA ALA A 194 -1.22 21.66 8.17
C ALA A 194 -2.48 21.99 7.35
N SER A 195 -2.69 21.27 6.26
CA SER A 195 -3.70 21.63 5.25
C SER A 195 -5.11 21.13 5.55
N GLY A 196 -5.26 20.18 6.48
CA GLY A 196 -6.49 19.41 6.72
C GLY A 196 -6.36 17.99 6.13
N VAL A 197 -7.47 17.42 5.65
CA VAL A 197 -7.48 16.17 4.87
C VAL A 197 -6.99 16.42 3.44
N ASN A 198 -6.18 15.51 2.91
CA ASN A 198 -5.93 15.37 1.48
C ASN A 198 -6.87 14.28 0.93
N GLU A 199 -8.00 14.70 0.36
CA GLU A 199 -9.06 13.78 -0.09
C GLU A 199 -8.60 12.84 -1.21
N ALA A 200 -7.74 13.30 -2.11
CA ALA A 200 -7.18 12.46 -3.18
C ALA A 200 -6.31 11.34 -2.60
N LEU A 201 -5.48 11.64 -1.60
CA LEU A 201 -4.65 10.65 -0.91
C LEU A 201 -5.51 9.69 -0.08
N ARG A 202 -6.49 10.20 0.68
CA ARG A 202 -7.45 9.40 1.47
C ARG A 202 -8.27 8.44 0.60
N ALA A 203 -8.72 8.88 -0.58
CA ALA A 203 -9.46 8.07 -1.53
C ALA A 203 -8.58 7.00 -2.23
N SER A 204 -7.28 7.27 -2.41
CA SER A 204 -6.34 6.33 -3.03
C SER A 204 -6.12 5.06 -2.20
N LYS A 205 -6.19 5.19 -0.86
CA LYS A 205 -6.01 4.16 0.18
C LYS A 205 -4.58 3.59 0.22
N PRO A 206 -4.14 3.01 1.36
CA PRO A 206 -2.78 2.48 1.47
C PRO A 206 -2.52 1.35 0.49
N GLU A 207 -1.27 1.23 0.04
CA GLU A 207 -0.89 0.18 -0.91
C GLU A 207 -1.02 -1.22 -0.30
N PHE A 208 -1.71 -2.13 -1.00
CA PHE A 208 -1.98 -3.49 -0.52
C PHE A 208 -0.89 -4.51 -0.93
N LYS A 209 0.39 -4.12 -0.87
CA LYS A 209 1.55 -4.92 -1.34
C LYS A 209 2.57 -5.21 -0.22
N PHE A 210 2.13 -5.85 0.87
CA PHE A 210 2.99 -6.19 2.02
C PHE A 210 2.88 -7.69 2.40
N SER A 211 3.92 -8.31 2.97
CA SER A 211 3.92 -9.77 3.26
C SER A 211 2.75 -10.21 4.16
N LEU A 212 2.16 -11.40 3.90
CA LEU A 212 1.15 -12.02 4.79
C LEU A 212 1.67 -12.38 6.19
N ALA A 213 2.99 -12.26 6.42
CA ALA A 213 3.58 -12.32 7.75
C ALA A 213 3.39 -11.01 8.55
N LYS A 214 3.21 -9.85 7.90
CA LYS A 214 2.87 -8.60 8.59
C LYS A 214 1.38 -8.60 8.96
N ARG A 215 1.07 -8.20 10.20
CA ARG A 215 -0.30 -7.98 10.70
C ARG A 215 -0.92 -6.68 10.17
N SER A 216 -0.15 -5.76 9.61
CA SER A 216 -0.66 -4.55 8.96
C SER A 216 0.18 -4.12 7.75
N SER A 217 -0.37 -3.23 6.93
CA SER A 217 0.44 -2.38 6.04
C SER A 217 1.26 -1.39 6.86
N ASP A 218 2.14 -0.68 6.16
CA ASP A 218 2.73 0.55 6.66
C ASP A 218 1.64 1.66 6.65
N SER A 219 1.72 2.64 7.56
CA SER A 219 0.73 3.72 7.70
C SER A 219 0.98 4.86 6.71
N VAL A 220 -0.09 5.46 6.20
CA VAL A 220 -0.05 6.66 5.33
C VAL A 220 -0.81 7.80 6.00
N ALA A 221 -0.13 8.92 6.31
CA ALA A 221 -0.79 10.10 6.85
C ALA A 221 -1.56 10.84 5.73
N VAL A 222 -2.88 10.93 5.87
CA VAL A 222 -3.81 11.53 4.90
C VAL A 222 -4.44 12.84 5.36
N GLY A 223 -4.31 13.17 6.65
CA GLY A 223 -4.73 14.47 7.18
C GLY A 223 -3.80 14.97 8.29
N LYS A 224 -3.68 16.30 8.42
CA LYS A 224 -2.91 16.96 9.49
C LYS A 224 -3.58 18.25 9.96
N TRP A 225 -3.65 18.42 11.27
CA TRP A 225 -4.16 19.59 11.99
C TRP A 225 -3.36 19.84 13.27
N TYR A 226 -3.65 20.96 13.92
CA TYR A 226 -3.22 21.25 15.29
C TYR A 226 -4.43 21.43 16.22
N CYS A 227 -4.24 21.02 17.48
CA CYS A 227 -5.18 21.22 18.57
C CYS A 227 -4.51 22.09 19.64
N PRO A 228 -4.94 23.35 19.87
CA PRO A 228 -4.47 24.14 21.01
C PRO A 228 -4.67 23.38 22.33
N PHE A 229 -3.72 23.52 23.27
CA PHE A 229 -3.70 22.75 24.51
C PHE A 229 -5.02 22.85 25.31
N MET A 230 -5.75 23.96 25.21
CA MET A 230 -7.05 24.16 25.85
C MET A 230 -8.09 23.07 25.51
N PHE A 231 -7.91 22.31 24.42
CA PHE A 231 -8.79 21.21 24.03
C PHE A 231 -8.30 19.82 24.46
N ILE A 232 -7.15 19.72 25.15
CA ILE A 232 -6.45 18.47 25.48
C ILE A 232 -5.99 18.50 26.95
N LYS A 233 -6.36 17.51 27.76
CA LYS A 233 -5.90 17.34 29.14
C LYS A 233 -5.04 16.08 29.29
N GLU A 234 -3.97 16.13 30.07
CA GLU A 234 -3.04 15.02 30.38
C GLU A 234 -3.10 14.68 31.87
N GLY A 235 -3.88 13.67 32.24
CA GLY A 235 -4.25 13.37 33.63
C GLY A 235 -3.16 12.78 34.53
N THR A 236 -1.88 13.03 34.24
CA THR A 236 -0.78 12.87 35.21
C THR A 236 -0.53 14.13 36.03
N HIS A 237 -1.07 15.27 35.61
CA HIS A 237 -0.85 16.58 36.24
C HIS A 237 -2.12 17.10 36.93
N LYS A 238 -1.95 17.89 38.00
CA LYS A 238 -3.09 18.40 38.80
C LYS A 238 -3.52 19.81 38.40
N THR A 239 -2.81 20.47 37.47
CA THR A 239 -3.11 21.85 37.06
C THR A 239 -2.81 22.11 35.59
N LEU A 240 -3.67 22.89 34.91
CA LEU A 240 -3.49 23.39 33.52
C LEU A 240 -2.10 24.04 33.29
N LYS A 241 -1.53 24.61 34.35
CA LYS A 241 -0.19 25.22 34.38
C LYS A 241 0.94 24.23 34.07
N GLU A 242 0.76 22.95 34.38
CA GLU A 242 1.76 21.89 34.16
C GLU A 242 1.66 21.32 32.74
N GLU A 243 0.46 21.17 32.20
CA GLU A 243 0.20 20.79 30.80
C GLU A 243 0.78 21.86 29.85
N MET A 244 0.49 23.13 30.11
CA MET A 244 1.06 24.28 29.39
C MET A 244 2.59 24.44 29.47
N ARG A 245 3.29 23.64 30.29
CA ARG A 245 4.77 23.60 30.29
C ARG A 245 5.32 22.60 29.27
N LYS A 246 4.51 21.68 28.76
CA LYS A 246 4.91 20.69 27.74
C LYS A 246 4.66 21.20 26.32
N SER A 247 3.45 21.68 26.03
CA SER A 247 3.13 22.18 24.68
C SER A 247 1.98 23.19 24.68
N MET A 248 2.03 24.11 23.70
CA MET A 248 0.95 25.07 23.42
C MET A 248 -0.07 24.51 22.40
N PHE A 249 0.39 23.61 21.54
CA PHE A 249 -0.41 22.94 20.52
C PHE A 249 0.00 21.46 20.47
N TYR A 250 -0.93 20.60 20.11
CA TYR A 250 -0.68 19.20 19.81
C TYR A 250 -0.92 18.95 18.33
N GLU A 251 -0.06 18.16 17.68
CA GLU A 251 -0.29 17.68 16.33
C GLU A 251 -1.37 16.60 16.35
N MET A 252 -2.29 16.67 15.38
CA MET A 252 -3.26 15.62 15.10
C MET A 252 -3.06 15.16 13.65
N THR A 253 -2.66 13.91 13.45
CA THR A 253 -2.65 13.27 12.12
C THR A 253 -3.81 12.30 11.98
N LEU A 254 -4.34 12.17 10.76
CA LEU A 254 -5.21 11.06 10.37
C LEU A 254 -4.39 10.12 9.48
N GLU A 255 -4.22 8.88 9.92
CA GLU A 255 -3.37 7.87 9.27
C GLU A 255 -4.19 6.67 8.81
N GLN A 256 -4.03 6.24 7.56
CA GLN A 256 -4.66 5.04 7.01
C GLN A 256 -3.69 3.86 7.00
N LYS A 257 -4.17 2.66 7.35
CA LYS A 257 -3.45 1.39 7.19
C LYS A 257 -4.42 0.22 6.94
N TRP A 258 -3.94 -0.87 6.37
CA TRP A 258 -4.65 -2.16 6.38
C TRP A 258 -4.27 -2.94 7.62
N GLU A 259 -5.22 -3.47 8.38
CA GLU A 259 -4.96 -4.28 9.59
C GLU A 259 -5.63 -5.65 9.49
N GLN A 260 -4.92 -6.70 9.88
CA GLN A 260 -5.40 -8.08 9.84
C GLN A 260 -6.42 -8.33 10.94
N ILE A 261 -7.69 -8.53 10.55
CA ILE A 261 -8.78 -8.87 11.49
C ILE A 261 -8.95 -10.38 11.67
N PHE A 262 -8.48 -11.16 10.70
CA PHE A 262 -8.60 -12.61 10.71
C PHE A 262 -7.43 -13.23 9.96
N SER A 263 -6.84 -14.27 10.55
CA SER A 263 -5.96 -15.17 9.84
C SER A 263 -6.24 -16.59 10.26
N CYS A 264 -6.20 -17.50 9.30
CA CYS A 264 -6.28 -18.92 9.54
C CYS A 264 -5.27 -19.64 8.66
N GLU A 265 -4.84 -20.81 9.12
CA GLU A 265 -3.99 -21.74 8.37
C GLU A 265 -4.74 -23.06 8.29
N ASN A 266 -4.75 -23.68 7.10
CA ASN A 266 -5.55 -24.88 6.87
C ASN A 266 -4.79 -26.12 7.35
N GLN A 267 -5.10 -26.55 8.57
CA GLN A 267 -4.47 -27.72 9.20
C GLN A 267 -5.20 -29.03 8.88
N ASN A 268 -6.52 -28.98 8.63
CA ASN A 268 -7.39 -30.16 8.60
C ASN A 268 -7.73 -30.68 7.19
N GLU A 269 -7.06 -30.20 6.15
CA GLU A 269 -7.01 -30.78 4.80
C GLU A 269 -8.33 -30.90 3.98
N VAL A 270 -9.51 -30.81 4.60
CA VAL A 270 -10.81 -31.09 3.95
C VAL A 270 -11.56 -29.80 3.58
N GLU A 271 -11.41 -28.72 4.35
CA GLU A 271 -12.23 -27.51 4.20
C GLU A 271 -11.71 -26.55 3.12
N LYS A 272 -12.49 -26.39 2.05
CA LYS A 272 -12.30 -25.37 1.00
C LYS A 272 -12.92 -24.02 1.36
N THR A 273 -13.82 -23.98 2.34
CA THR A 273 -14.47 -22.76 2.84
C THR A 273 -13.68 -22.18 3.99
N VAL A 274 -13.24 -20.94 3.87
CA VAL A 274 -12.80 -20.14 5.01
C VAL A 274 -14.02 -19.46 5.59
N ILE A 275 -14.47 -19.89 6.76
CA ILE A 275 -15.43 -19.10 7.54
C ILE A 275 -14.62 -18.03 8.27
N VAL A 276 -14.62 -16.80 7.71
CA VAL A 276 -14.17 -15.63 8.45
C VAL A 276 -15.21 -15.36 9.51
N ASP A 277 -14.87 -15.60 10.77
CA ASP A 277 -15.69 -15.23 11.92
C ASP A 277 -14.78 -14.46 12.89
N ALA A 278 -14.74 -13.14 12.73
CA ALA A 278 -13.91 -12.24 13.50
C ALA A 278 -14.77 -11.19 14.21
N VAL A 279 -14.59 -11.03 15.52
CA VAL A 279 -15.16 -9.92 16.27
C VAL A 279 -14.20 -8.75 16.14
N VAL A 280 -14.66 -7.67 15.52
CA VAL A 280 -13.88 -6.45 15.25
C VAL A 280 -14.45 -5.34 16.12
N GLN A 281 -13.67 -4.82 17.05
CA GLN A 281 -13.99 -3.53 17.70
C GLN A 281 -14.03 -2.45 16.63
N LYS A 282 -15.17 -1.76 16.50
CA LYS A 282 -15.32 -0.65 15.53
C LYS A 282 -14.36 0.50 15.86
N GLU A 283 -14.13 0.69 17.16
CA GLU A 283 -13.35 1.78 17.74
C GLU A 283 -12.37 1.21 18.76
N VAL A 284 -11.12 1.64 18.69
CA VAL A 284 -10.07 1.29 19.68
C VAL A 284 -9.27 2.53 20.01
N VAL A 285 -9.18 2.87 21.29
CA VAL A 285 -8.33 3.98 21.77
C VAL A 285 -7.13 3.38 22.49
N VAL A 286 -5.93 3.90 22.24
CA VAL A 286 -4.70 3.44 22.88
C VAL A 286 -3.93 4.63 23.45
N ILE A 287 -3.55 4.55 24.72
CA ILE A 287 -2.72 5.54 25.42
C ILE A 287 -1.46 4.82 25.91
N ALA A 288 -0.28 5.32 25.49
CA ALA A 288 1.02 4.76 25.84
C ALA A 288 1.18 3.24 25.57
N GLY A 289 0.56 2.74 24.50
CA GLY A 289 0.59 1.32 24.09
C GLY A 289 -0.46 0.43 24.76
N TRP A 290 -1.28 0.96 25.68
CA TRP A 290 -2.34 0.23 26.38
C TRP A 290 -3.71 0.70 25.90
N GLU A 291 -4.64 -0.23 25.69
CA GLU A 291 -6.03 0.08 25.34
C GLU A 291 -6.67 0.93 26.45
N ALA A 292 -7.38 1.98 26.05
CA ALA A 292 -8.00 2.95 26.93
C ALA A 292 -9.51 2.76 26.95
N VAL A 293 -10.09 2.74 28.16
CA VAL A 293 -11.53 2.71 28.38
C VAL A 293 -12.04 4.15 28.39
N ILE A 294 -13.19 4.39 27.75
CA ILE A 294 -13.90 5.67 27.79
C ILE A 294 -14.68 5.74 29.09
N ASP A 295 -14.50 6.81 29.86
CA ASP A 295 -15.37 7.10 31.00
C ASP A 295 -16.55 7.98 30.55
N GLU A 296 -17.64 7.33 30.12
CA GLU A 296 -18.88 7.99 29.69
C GLU A 296 -19.63 8.68 30.84
N MET A 297 -19.24 8.44 32.10
CA MET A 297 -19.83 9.09 33.27
C MET A 297 -19.12 10.39 33.66
N ASP A 298 -17.91 10.64 33.15
CA ASP A 298 -17.07 11.80 33.51
C ASP A 298 -17.02 12.86 32.39
N ILE A 299 -18.19 13.19 31.79
CA ILE A 299 -18.34 14.35 30.87
C ILE A 299 -18.44 15.68 31.67
N ALA A 300 -17.69 15.79 32.76
CA ALA A 300 -17.54 17.04 33.49
C ALA A 300 -16.73 18.04 32.64
N GLU A 301 -17.13 19.31 32.66
CA GLU A 301 -16.41 20.42 31.97
C GLU A 301 -16.29 20.28 30.44
N GLY A 302 -17.09 19.42 29.78
CA GLY A 302 -17.07 19.30 28.31
C GLY A 302 -15.86 18.53 27.74
N PHE A 303 -15.26 17.64 28.53
CA PHE A 303 -14.21 16.72 28.07
C PHE A 303 -14.71 15.28 28.09
N LEU A 304 -14.24 14.48 27.14
CA LEU A 304 -14.35 13.02 27.16
C LEU A 304 -13.02 12.44 27.62
N TRP A 305 -13.03 11.71 28.74
CA TRP A 305 -11.83 11.11 29.31
C TRP A 305 -11.61 9.67 28.85
N PHE A 306 -10.36 9.40 28.50
CA PHE A 306 -9.86 8.09 28.12
C PHE A 306 -8.85 7.64 29.17
N HIS A 307 -8.99 6.42 29.68
CA HIS A 307 -8.19 5.88 30.77
C HIS A 307 -7.54 4.56 30.37
N SER A 308 -6.21 4.51 30.32
CA SER A 308 -5.47 3.24 30.19
C SER A 308 -4.75 2.90 31.50
N PHE A 309 -4.54 1.60 31.71
CA PHE A 309 -3.82 1.07 32.85
C PHE A 309 -2.73 0.14 32.33
N ASN A 310 -1.48 0.32 32.79
CA ASN A 310 -0.41 -0.63 32.47
C ASN A 310 -0.50 -1.88 33.36
N ASN A 311 0.32 -2.90 33.07
CA ASN A 311 0.42 -4.13 33.87
C ASN A 311 0.73 -3.94 35.38
N VAL A 312 1.13 -2.74 35.80
CA VAL A 312 1.48 -2.39 37.19
C VAL A 312 0.33 -1.60 37.87
N GLY A 313 -0.76 -1.33 37.15
CA GLY A 313 -1.91 -0.55 37.65
C GLY A 313 -1.73 0.97 37.61
N GLU A 314 -0.69 1.48 36.96
CA GLU A 314 -0.50 2.93 36.74
C GLU A 314 -1.58 3.44 35.78
N LYS A 315 -2.49 4.28 36.27
CA LYS A 315 -3.51 4.96 35.45
C LYS A 315 -2.86 6.08 34.64
N ARG A 316 -3.00 6.04 33.32
CA ARG A 316 -2.76 7.17 32.42
C ARG A 316 -4.08 7.64 31.84
N SER A 317 -4.23 8.96 31.72
CA SER A 317 -5.47 9.56 31.24
C SER A 317 -5.20 10.65 30.24
N VAL A 318 -5.99 10.69 29.17
CA VAL A 318 -6.04 11.81 28.22
C VAL A 318 -7.49 12.24 28.11
N GLY A 319 -7.74 13.54 28.25
CA GLY A 319 -9.06 14.15 28.05
C GLY A 319 -9.08 14.89 26.71
N LEU A 320 -10.06 14.60 25.86
CA LEU A 320 -10.30 15.36 24.63
C LEU A 320 -11.57 16.19 24.82
N ASN A 321 -11.53 17.49 24.56
CA ASN A 321 -12.74 18.32 24.54
C ASN A 321 -13.73 17.79 23.51
N THR A 322 -15.04 17.81 23.81
CA THR A 322 -16.09 17.26 22.94
C THR A 322 -16.02 17.79 21.51
N ALA A 323 -15.67 19.07 21.33
CA ALA A 323 -15.53 19.69 20.01
C ALA A 323 -14.47 19.01 19.11
N VAL A 324 -13.43 18.40 19.71
CA VAL A 324 -12.42 17.61 18.99
C VAL A 324 -12.97 16.22 18.63
N VAL A 325 -13.68 15.58 19.55
CA VAL A 325 -14.27 14.24 19.34
C VAL A 325 -15.38 14.29 18.27
N GLU A 326 -16.26 15.29 18.33
CA GLU A 326 -17.27 15.58 17.30
C GLU A 326 -16.63 15.77 15.93
N ARG A 327 -15.50 16.52 15.85
CA ARG A 327 -14.77 16.69 14.59
C ARG A 327 -14.24 15.37 14.05
N MET A 328 -13.64 14.54 14.90
CA MET A 328 -13.10 13.23 14.50
C MET A 328 -14.21 12.32 13.98
N LYS A 329 -15.36 12.28 14.68
CA LYS A 329 -16.53 11.49 14.29
C LYS A 329 -17.09 11.93 12.94
N TRP A 330 -17.33 13.23 12.76
CA TRP A 330 -17.82 13.79 11.51
C TRP A 330 -16.87 13.50 10.32
N GLU A 331 -15.55 13.57 10.54
CA GLU A 331 -14.54 13.22 9.54
C GLU A 331 -14.57 11.73 9.14
N GLN A 332 -14.98 10.82 10.02
CA GLN A 332 -15.16 9.40 9.69
C GLN A 332 -16.50 9.16 9.01
N GLU A 333 -17.59 9.73 9.54
CA GLU A 333 -18.95 9.59 8.99
C GLU A 333 -19.04 10.07 7.54
N ARG A 334 -18.44 11.23 7.21
CA ARG A 334 -18.40 11.74 5.83
C ARG A 334 -17.63 10.84 4.86
N ALA A 335 -16.72 10.01 5.38
CA ALA A 335 -15.93 9.06 4.61
C ALA A 335 -16.60 7.67 4.49
N GLY A 336 -17.85 7.55 4.95
CA GLY A 336 -18.64 6.31 4.87
C GLY A 336 -18.54 5.39 6.08
N TRP A 337 -17.92 5.83 7.19
CA TRP A 337 -17.86 5.04 8.42
C TRP A 337 -19.17 5.15 9.21
N ASP A 338 -19.82 4.02 9.52
CA ASP A 338 -21.01 3.98 10.38
C ASP A 338 -20.62 3.68 11.83
N GLY A 339 -20.91 4.60 12.76
CA GLY A 339 -20.71 4.31 14.19
C GLY A 339 -21.61 3.16 14.66
N GLY A 340 -22.91 3.29 14.44
CA GLY A 340 -23.90 2.39 15.02
C GLY A 340 -23.92 2.47 16.56
N LYS A 341 -24.65 1.56 17.20
CA LYS A 341 -24.70 1.45 18.68
C LYS A 341 -23.81 0.34 19.24
N GLU A 342 -23.30 -0.55 18.39
CA GLU A 342 -22.53 -1.72 18.80
C GLU A 342 -21.03 -1.43 18.73
N LYS A 343 -20.34 -1.44 19.88
CA LYS A 343 -18.88 -1.19 19.97
C LYS A 343 -18.04 -2.27 19.27
N GLN A 344 -18.62 -3.44 19.02
CA GLN A 344 -18.01 -4.55 18.30
C GLN A 344 -18.95 -5.03 17.22
N ILE A 345 -18.43 -5.28 16.01
CA ILE A 345 -19.16 -5.92 14.92
C ILE A 345 -18.55 -7.29 14.63
N ARG A 346 -19.42 -8.30 14.44
CA ARG A 346 -18.99 -9.66 14.11
C ARG A 346 -18.94 -9.81 12.59
N VAL A 347 -17.74 -9.66 12.02
CA VAL A 347 -17.48 -9.90 10.60
C VAL A 347 -17.56 -11.41 10.33
N ARG A 348 -18.76 -11.84 9.94
CA ARG A 348 -19.05 -13.19 9.46
C ARG A 348 -19.13 -13.22 7.95
N LYS A 349 -18.18 -13.90 7.31
CA LYS A 349 -18.14 -14.04 5.85
C LYS A 349 -17.65 -15.43 5.47
N VAL A 350 -18.48 -16.18 4.75
CA VAL A 350 -18.09 -17.47 4.18
C VAL A 350 -17.37 -17.21 2.87
N GLU A 351 -16.06 -17.39 2.88
CA GLU A 351 -15.19 -17.24 1.73
C GLU A 351 -14.83 -18.62 1.20
N GLU A 352 -15.59 -19.07 0.22
CA GLU A 352 -15.27 -20.30 -0.51
C GLU A 352 -14.00 -20.08 -1.35
N PHE A 353 -12.97 -20.91 -1.12
CA PHE A 353 -11.76 -20.89 -1.92
C PHE A 353 -12.05 -21.41 -3.33
N LYS A 354 -12.33 -20.49 -4.27
CA LYS A 354 -12.67 -20.78 -5.69
C LYS A 354 -11.46 -21.24 -6.54
N GLY A 355 -10.46 -21.84 -5.90
CA GLY A 355 -9.33 -22.53 -6.49
C GLY A 355 -9.39 -24.01 -6.13
N THR A 356 -8.71 -24.86 -6.88
CA THR A 356 -8.95 -26.30 -6.80
C THR A 356 -8.03 -27.07 -5.84
N ASN A 357 -7.06 -26.39 -5.23
CA ASN A 357 -6.18 -26.95 -4.20
C ASN A 357 -6.52 -26.34 -2.83
N ARG A 358 -5.89 -26.84 -1.76
CA ARG A 358 -6.08 -26.34 -0.39
C ARG A 358 -5.39 -24.98 -0.23
N TRP A 359 -6.10 -23.99 0.33
CA TRP A 359 -5.50 -22.73 0.77
C TRP A 359 -4.59 -23.02 1.99
N LYS A 360 -3.34 -22.54 2.03
CA LYS A 360 -2.45 -22.79 3.19
C LYS A 360 -2.57 -21.76 4.29
N LYS A 361 -2.60 -20.47 3.94
CA LYS A 361 -2.76 -19.34 4.85
C LYS A 361 -3.68 -18.32 4.21
N PHE A 362 -4.70 -17.90 4.95
CA PHE A 362 -5.63 -16.86 4.54
C PHE A 362 -5.50 -15.68 5.51
N GLY A 363 -5.57 -14.46 4.98
CA GLY A 363 -5.60 -13.23 5.76
C GLY A 363 -6.70 -12.31 5.25
N CYS A 364 -7.61 -11.91 6.14
CA CYS A 364 -8.58 -10.85 5.88
C CYS A 364 -8.10 -9.58 6.58
N TYR A 365 -8.08 -8.48 5.81
CA TYR A 365 -7.62 -7.18 6.27
C TYR A 365 -8.75 -6.17 6.14
N VAL A 366 -8.91 -5.34 7.16
CA VAL A 366 -9.82 -4.19 7.20
C VAL A 366 -9.04 -2.90 6.96
N LEU A 367 -9.65 -1.89 6.35
CA LEU A 367 -9.10 -0.54 6.41
C LEU A 367 -9.26 0.00 7.83
N VAL A 368 -8.19 0.56 8.39
CA VAL A 368 -8.19 1.25 9.68
C VAL A 368 -7.71 2.67 9.43
N GLU A 369 -8.54 3.64 9.80
CA GLU A 369 -8.15 5.04 9.89
C GLU A 369 -7.88 5.36 11.36
N THR A 370 -6.77 6.01 11.67
CA THR A 370 -6.34 6.29 13.05
C THR A 370 -6.03 7.76 13.20
N PHE A 371 -6.73 8.43 14.11
CA PHE A 371 -6.30 9.74 14.59
C PHE A 371 -5.16 9.56 15.59
N VAL A 372 -4.06 10.26 15.41
CA VAL A 372 -2.87 10.18 16.26
C VAL A 372 -2.58 11.56 16.83
N LEU A 373 -2.74 11.70 18.16
CA LEU A 373 -2.43 12.90 18.92
C LEU A 373 -0.97 12.84 19.39
N LYS A 374 -0.15 13.80 18.95
CA LYS A 374 1.26 13.94 19.34
C LYS A 374 1.52 15.31 19.98
N ALA A 375 2.39 15.37 20.98
CA ALA A 375 3.00 16.63 21.39
C ALA A 375 4.05 17.06 20.37
N LEU A 376 4.47 18.34 20.39
CA LEU A 376 5.45 18.87 19.42
C LEU A 376 6.86 18.28 19.58
N ASP A 377 7.15 17.60 20.71
CA ASP A 377 8.36 16.80 20.91
C ASP A 377 8.33 15.44 20.17
N GLY A 378 7.23 15.13 19.47
CA GLY A 378 7.01 13.87 18.75
C GLY A 378 6.43 12.74 19.61
N SER A 379 6.26 12.93 20.92
CA SER A 379 5.67 11.92 21.81
C SER A 379 4.19 11.72 21.49
N THR A 380 3.76 10.45 21.36
CA THR A 380 2.36 10.11 21.09
C THR A 380 1.58 9.97 22.39
N LEU A 381 0.54 10.79 22.55
CA LEU A 381 -0.33 10.78 23.73
C LEU A 381 -1.42 9.72 23.61
N LEU A 382 -2.13 9.73 22.49
CA LEU A 382 -3.34 8.95 22.26
C LEU A 382 -3.45 8.61 20.77
N THR A 383 -3.84 7.38 20.47
CA THR A 383 -4.35 6.99 19.14
C THR A 383 -5.81 6.57 19.24
N TYR A 384 -6.61 6.95 18.25
CA TYR A 384 -8.04 6.64 18.14
C TYR A 384 -8.28 6.01 16.77
N ALA A 385 -8.40 4.68 16.75
CA ALA A 385 -8.54 3.88 15.55
C ALA A 385 -10.01 3.55 15.25
N PHE A 386 -10.41 3.78 14.01
CA PHE A 386 -11.73 3.53 13.43
C PHE A 386 -11.59 2.44 12.36
N LYS A 387 -12.27 1.30 12.57
CA LYS A 387 -12.19 0.14 11.67
C LYS A 387 -13.38 0.15 10.70
N HIS A 388 -13.09 0.26 9.41
CA HIS A 388 -14.07 0.33 8.33
C HIS A 388 -14.48 -1.08 7.90
N HIS A 389 -15.43 -1.69 8.62
CA HIS A 389 -15.74 -3.12 8.53
C HIS A 389 -16.27 -3.58 7.14
N ASP A 390 -16.88 -2.69 6.36
CA ASP A 390 -17.27 -2.96 4.96
C ASP A 390 -16.07 -2.98 3.99
N GLU A 391 -14.96 -2.35 4.36
CA GLU A 391 -13.76 -2.20 3.53
C GLU A 391 -12.77 -3.34 3.75
N LEU A 392 -13.09 -4.51 3.17
CA LEU A 392 -12.28 -5.73 3.32
C LEU A 392 -11.45 -6.07 2.06
N ARG A 393 -10.14 -6.27 2.24
CA ARG A 393 -9.24 -6.82 1.21
C ARG A 393 -8.66 -8.18 1.62
N LYS A 394 -8.34 -9.02 0.61
CA LYS A 394 -7.91 -10.43 0.72
C LYS A 394 -6.81 -10.71 -0.33
N ARG A 395 -5.94 -11.71 -0.12
CA ARG A 395 -4.84 -12.02 -1.08
C ARG A 395 -4.52 -13.51 -1.28
N SER A 396 -4.07 -13.85 -2.50
CA SER A 396 -3.43 -15.11 -2.94
C SER A 396 -2.47 -14.83 -4.13
N GLU A 397 -1.51 -15.72 -4.44
CA GLU A 397 -0.34 -15.47 -5.35
C GLU A 397 -0.21 -16.54 -6.48
N ARG A 398 -0.05 -16.18 -7.78
CA ARG A 398 -0.49 -16.92 -9.03
C ARG A 398 0.27 -16.55 -10.35
N LYS A 399 1.06 -17.38 -11.10
CA LYS A 399 2.22 -17.00 -11.99
C LYS A 399 2.35 -17.57 -13.45
N MET A 400 2.88 -16.79 -14.43
CA MET A 400 3.41 -17.19 -15.80
C MET A 400 4.38 -16.11 -16.40
N TYR A 401 4.95 -16.28 -17.62
CA TYR A 401 5.76 -15.24 -18.31
C TYR A 401 5.40 -14.96 -19.79
N VAL A 402 5.55 -13.70 -20.22
CA VAL A 402 5.54 -13.25 -21.64
C VAL A 402 6.95 -12.84 -22.09
N THR A 403 7.30 -12.91 -23.39
CA THR A 403 8.61 -12.44 -23.89
C THR A 403 8.54 -11.06 -24.54
N ARG A 404 9.64 -10.30 -24.49
CA ARG A 404 9.82 -9.00 -25.18
C ARG A 404 11.28 -8.84 -25.67
N PRO A 405 11.53 -8.24 -26.83
CA PRO A 405 12.88 -8.02 -27.35
C PRO A 405 13.63 -6.88 -26.64
N VAL A 406 14.97 -6.94 -26.61
CA VAL A 406 15.83 -5.87 -26.05
C VAL A 406 15.74 -4.58 -26.87
N SER A 407 15.57 -4.67 -28.19
CA SER A 407 15.38 -3.49 -29.04
C SER A 407 14.16 -2.64 -28.68
N LEU A 408 13.09 -3.25 -28.15
CA LEU A 408 11.90 -2.53 -27.70
C LEU A 408 12.24 -1.57 -26.55
N TYR A 409 12.97 -2.05 -25.55
CA TYR A 409 13.41 -1.23 -24.40
C TYR A 409 14.50 -0.21 -24.78
N THR A 410 15.27 -0.49 -25.83
CA THR A 410 16.25 0.46 -26.39
C THR A 410 15.54 1.63 -27.09
N ARG A 411 14.40 1.37 -27.74
CA ARG A 411 13.58 2.40 -28.42
C ARG A 411 12.62 3.12 -27.48
N ASN A 412 12.08 2.42 -26.49
CA ASN A 412 11.18 2.95 -25.47
C ASN A 412 11.63 2.48 -24.07
N PRO A 413 12.48 3.27 -23.37
CA PRO A 413 12.90 2.96 -22.01
C PRO A 413 11.76 2.96 -20.98
N GLU A 414 10.67 3.71 -21.22
CA GLU A 414 9.54 3.79 -20.29
C GLU A 414 8.82 2.43 -20.15
N ALA A 415 8.79 1.64 -21.23
CA ALA A 415 8.23 0.29 -21.24
C ALA A 415 8.95 -0.70 -20.30
N LEU A 416 10.13 -0.37 -19.76
CA LEU A 416 10.75 -1.15 -18.69
C LEU A 416 9.96 -1.06 -17.38
N SER A 417 9.19 0.00 -17.17
CA SER A 417 8.40 0.26 -15.96
C SER A 417 6.98 -0.28 -16.01
N ASP A 418 6.53 -0.77 -17.18
CA ASP A 418 5.24 -1.43 -17.32
C ASP A 418 5.21 -2.75 -16.54
N PRO A 419 4.22 -2.98 -15.65
CA PRO A 419 4.04 -4.26 -14.99
C PRO A 419 3.37 -5.26 -15.95
N PRO A 420 3.71 -6.57 -15.86
CA PRO A 420 3.17 -7.57 -16.76
C PRO A 420 1.67 -7.82 -16.48
N LEU A 421 0.87 -7.95 -17.55
CA LEU A 421 -0.59 -8.05 -17.45
C LEU A 421 -1.07 -9.34 -16.76
N GLY A 422 -1.91 -9.18 -15.75
CA GLY A 422 -2.53 -10.28 -15.00
C GLY A 422 -1.72 -10.75 -13.79
N PRO A 423 -2.36 -11.47 -12.85
CA PRO A 423 -1.72 -11.87 -11.61
C PRO A 423 -0.49 -12.70 -11.92
N ASN A 424 0.62 -12.29 -11.29
CA ASN A 424 1.97 -12.81 -11.36
C ASN A 424 2.42 -13.29 -12.75
N SER A 425 1.98 -12.60 -13.79
CA SER A 425 2.74 -12.56 -15.02
C SER A 425 4.17 -12.03 -14.74
N GLY A 426 5.09 -12.29 -15.66
CA GLY A 426 6.48 -11.85 -15.64
C GLY A 426 6.97 -11.60 -17.05
N TYR A 427 8.11 -10.93 -17.19
CA TYR A 427 8.76 -10.75 -18.49
C TYR A 427 9.95 -11.70 -18.63
N LEU A 428 10.15 -12.20 -19.83
CA LEU A 428 11.40 -12.76 -20.33
C LEU A 428 11.91 -11.86 -21.46
N VAL A 429 13.21 -11.70 -21.54
CA VAL A 429 13.87 -10.77 -22.44
C VAL A 429 14.61 -11.55 -23.51
N ILE A 430 14.39 -11.17 -24.77
CA ILE A 430 15.01 -11.78 -25.94
C ILE A 430 16.05 -10.82 -26.49
N TRP A 431 17.31 -11.26 -26.52
CA TRP A 431 18.36 -10.57 -27.24
C TRP A 431 18.16 -10.77 -28.74
N ASP A 432 17.68 -9.72 -29.41
CA ASP A 432 17.37 -9.64 -30.84
C ASP A 432 18.37 -8.76 -31.62
N GLN A 433 19.29 -8.10 -30.91
CA GLN A 433 20.31 -7.24 -31.51
C GLN A 433 21.50 -8.06 -32.06
N PRO A 434 22.15 -7.62 -33.15
CA PRO A 434 23.35 -8.26 -33.69
C PRO A 434 24.49 -8.24 -32.66
N SER A 435 25.44 -9.18 -32.78
CA SER A 435 26.65 -9.20 -31.96
C SER A 435 27.41 -7.86 -32.08
N SER A 436 27.79 -7.28 -30.95
CA SER A 436 28.80 -6.23 -30.93
C SER A 436 30.15 -6.80 -31.35
N TYR A 437 30.93 -6.06 -32.13
CA TYR A 437 32.29 -6.48 -32.51
C TYR A 437 33.36 -5.58 -31.89
N THR A 438 34.45 -6.19 -31.44
CA THR A 438 35.71 -5.56 -31.01
C THR A 438 36.80 -5.82 -32.06
N CYS A 439 38.01 -5.31 -31.82
CA CYS A 439 39.19 -5.56 -32.67
C CYS A 439 38.92 -5.25 -34.16
N LEU A 440 38.45 -4.03 -34.46
CA LEU A 440 38.15 -3.55 -35.82
C LEU A 440 37.12 -4.41 -36.60
N GLY A 441 36.22 -5.12 -35.90
CA GLY A 441 35.17 -5.94 -36.52
C GLY A 441 35.50 -7.43 -36.58
N LEU A 442 36.68 -7.86 -36.12
CA LEU A 442 37.17 -9.24 -36.27
C LEU A 442 36.80 -10.18 -35.13
N CYS A 443 36.42 -9.66 -33.96
CA CYS A 443 36.07 -10.47 -32.80
C CYS A 443 34.68 -10.09 -32.29
N GLU A 444 33.76 -11.04 -32.16
CA GLU A 444 32.52 -10.78 -31.42
C GLU A 444 32.84 -10.49 -29.94
N ASP A 445 32.28 -9.39 -29.43
CA ASP A 445 32.27 -9.04 -28.03
C ASP A 445 31.03 -9.64 -27.37
N PRO A 446 31.18 -10.72 -26.57
CA PRO A 446 30.06 -11.37 -25.90
C PRO A 446 29.60 -10.61 -24.65
N GLU A 447 30.23 -9.49 -24.27
CA GLU A 447 29.96 -8.83 -22.98
C GLU A 447 28.66 -8.01 -23.00
N ILE A 448 27.69 -8.42 -22.17
CA ILE A 448 26.48 -7.64 -21.91
C ILE A 448 26.83 -6.52 -20.94
N LYS A 449 26.68 -5.28 -21.40
CA LYS A 449 27.02 -4.07 -20.63
C LYS A 449 25.82 -3.37 -19.98
N ASN A 450 24.59 -3.81 -20.27
CA ASN A 450 23.34 -3.17 -19.84
C ASN A 450 22.29 -4.18 -19.36
N LEU A 451 21.35 -3.70 -18.55
CA LEU A 451 20.13 -4.41 -18.16
C LEU A 451 18.98 -4.04 -19.11
N PRO A 452 17.92 -4.87 -19.24
CA PRO A 452 17.71 -6.14 -18.55
C PRO A 452 18.47 -7.32 -19.19
N PHE A 453 18.79 -8.34 -18.40
CA PHE A 453 19.48 -9.52 -18.91
C PHE A 453 18.56 -10.39 -19.79
N PRO A 454 19.04 -10.93 -20.93
CA PRO A 454 18.28 -11.79 -21.82
C PRO A 454 18.25 -13.26 -21.36
N GLN A 455 17.12 -13.94 -21.54
CA GLN A 455 16.95 -15.35 -21.21
C GLN A 455 17.12 -16.29 -22.41
N ASN A 456 17.15 -15.76 -23.64
CA ASN A 456 17.54 -16.52 -24.84
C ASN A 456 19.07 -16.68 -25.01
N LYS A 457 19.87 -16.33 -23.99
CA LYS A 457 21.32 -16.47 -23.96
C LYS A 457 21.79 -17.22 -22.72
N ASN A 458 22.92 -17.91 -22.85
CA ASN A 458 23.66 -18.51 -21.75
C ASN A 458 24.58 -17.44 -21.15
N LEU A 459 24.34 -17.06 -19.89
CA LEU A 459 25.09 -16.02 -19.21
C LEU A 459 26.18 -16.64 -18.33
N ILE A 460 27.37 -16.05 -18.41
CA ILE A 460 28.54 -16.40 -17.61
C ILE A 460 29.00 -15.14 -16.88
N ILE A 461 28.95 -15.16 -15.56
CA ILE A 461 29.48 -14.10 -14.71
C ILE A 461 30.99 -14.27 -14.65
N THR A 462 31.70 -13.16 -14.86
CA THR A 462 33.17 -13.12 -14.83
C THR A 462 33.61 -12.10 -13.81
N ASP A 463 34.28 -12.56 -12.76
CA ASP A 463 34.86 -11.71 -11.73
C ASP A 463 36.38 -11.88 -11.71
N THR A 464 37.11 -10.77 -11.65
CA THR A 464 38.57 -10.70 -11.80
C THR A 464 39.18 -10.06 -10.57
N TYR A 465 39.85 -10.86 -9.74
CA TYR A 465 40.57 -10.37 -8.56
C TYR A 465 42.09 -10.52 -8.74
N THR A 466 42.81 -9.42 -8.54
CA THR A 466 44.28 -9.41 -8.54
C THR A 466 44.77 -9.68 -7.12
N SER A 467 45.38 -10.85 -6.88
CA SER A 467 45.93 -11.13 -5.56
C SER A 467 47.31 -10.47 -5.39
N HIS A 468 47.49 -9.73 -4.30
CA HIS A 468 48.77 -9.13 -3.90
C HIS A 468 49.55 -10.02 -2.91
N ALA A 469 49.20 -11.30 -2.79
CA ALA A 469 49.80 -12.23 -1.84
C ALA A 469 51.15 -12.74 -2.34
N ALA A 470 52.24 -12.16 -1.82
CA ALA A 470 53.59 -12.69 -2.01
C ALA A 470 53.78 -13.99 -1.21
N GLN A 471 53.50 -15.13 -1.84
CA GLN A 471 54.05 -16.42 -1.39
C GLN A 471 55.39 -16.65 -2.09
N GLN A 472 56.40 -17.10 -1.33
CA GLN A 472 57.75 -17.28 -1.85
C GLN A 472 57.74 -18.36 -2.96
N ASN A 473 58.33 -18.01 -4.11
CA ASN A 473 58.62 -18.86 -5.28
C ASN A 473 57.62 -18.89 -6.46
N HIS A 474 56.60 -18.01 -6.50
CA HIS A 474 55.79 -17.76 -7.73
C HIS A 474 55.73 -16.26 -8.10
N PRO A 475 55.62 -15.90 -9.39
CA PRO A 475 55.73 -14.51 -9.84
C PRO A 475 54.55 -13.64 -9.34
N PRO A 476 54.80 -12.35 -9.00
CA PRO A 476 53.76 -11.44 -8.50
C PRO A 476 52.76 -11.06 -9.60
N ASN A 477 51.53 -10.74 -9.19
CA ASN A 477 50.37 -10.39 -10.02
C ASN A 477 49.73 -11.56 -10.80
N GLN A 478 49.29 -12.61 -10.11
CA GLN A 478 48.40 -13.61 -10.70
C GLN A 478 46.94 -13.13 -10.60
N THR A 479 46.37 -12.71 -11.74
CA THR A 479 44.94 -12.37 -11.85
C THR A 479 44.10 -13.65 -11.87
N ILE A 480 43.32 -13.89 -10.83
CA ILE A 480 42.40 -15.03 -10.77
C ILE A 480 41.05 -14.57 -11.32
N THR A 481 40.52 -15.31 -12.30
CA THR A 481 39.20 -15.05 -12.88
C THR A 481 38.26 -16.19 -12.51
N TYR A 482 37.17 -15.87 -11.81
CA TYR A 482 36.09 -16.80 -11.50
C TYR A 482 35.01 -16.75 -12.59
N TRP A 483 34.39 -17.89 -12.86
CA TRP A 483 33.43 -18.09 -13.95
C TRP A 483 32.22 -18.87 -13.46
N ASP A 484 31.07 -18.21 -13.38
CA ASP A 484 29.83 -18.81 -12.88
C ASP A 484 28.74 -18.78 -13.96
N LYS A 485 28.20 -19.95 -14.33
CA LYS A 485 27.11 -20.03 -15.31
C LYS A 485 25.76 -19.88 -14.61
N VAL A 486 25.04 -18.82 -14.94
CA VAL A 486 23.83 -18.41 -14.21
C VAL A 486 22.71 -18.10 -15.19
N LEU A 487 21.48 -18.46 -14.82
CA LEU A 487 20.26 -18.04 -15.50
C LEU A 487 19.54 -17.06 -14.56
N PHE A 488 19.50 -15.80 -14.97
CA PHE A 488 18.71 -14.78 -14.28
C PHE A 488 17.29 -14.79 -14.83
N ILE A 489 16.31 -15.10 -13.98
CA ILE A 489 14.88 -15.05 -14.33
C ILE A 489 14.26 -13.82 -13.62
N PRO A 490 13.64 -12.86 -14.34
CA PRO A 490 13.02 -11.69 -13.72
C PRO A 490 11.94 -12.05 -12.69
N VAL A 491 11.83 -11.28 -11.62
CA VAL A 491 10.85 -11.54 -10.55
C VAL A 491 9.42 -11.20 -10.99
N LEU A 492 8.50 -12.08 -10.65
CA LEU A 492 7.10 -12.06 -11.08
C LEU A 492 6.28 -10.95 -10.39
N ASN A 493 5.28 -10.41 -11.09
CA ASN A 493 4.54 -9.17 -10.78
C ASN A 493 5.39 -7.89 -10.75
N GLN A 494 6.66 -7.92 -11.15
CA GLN A 494 7.51 -6.72 -11.12
C GLN A 494 7.84 -6.26 -12.55
N PRO A 495 7.90 -4.95 -12.80
CA PRO A 495 8.40 -4.41 -14.05
C PRO A 495 9.90 -4.70 -14.18
N LEU A 496 10.44 -4.72 -15.40
CA LEU A 496 11.86 -4.98 -15.63
C LEU A 496 12.77 -3.89 -15.04
N SER A 497 12.27 -2.65 -14.90
CA SER A 497 12.96 -1.55 -14.22
C SER A 497 13.25 -1.81 -12.75
N SER A 498 12.58 -2.77 -12.12
CA SER A 498 12.92 -3.25 -10.77
C SER A 498 14.30 -3.92 -10.71
N ASN A 499 14.82 -4.40 -11.85
CA ASN A 499 16.07 -5.15 -11.99
C ASN A 499 16.24 -6.30 -10.98
N ARG A 500 15.13 -6.93 -10.58
CA ARG A 500 15.12 -8.05 -9.63
C ARG A 500 14.99 -9.38 -10.35
N TYR A 501 15.86 -10.32 -9.96
CA TYR A 501 16.00 -11.62 -10.59
C TYR A 501 16.11 -12.73 -9.54
N TYR A 502 15.63 -13.92 -9.91
CA TYR A 502 16.07 -15.17 -9.30
C TYR A 502 17.35 -15.63 -10.02
N ALA A 503 18.40 -15.96 -9.26
CA ALA A 503 19.69 -16.40 -9.79
C ALA A 503 19.82 -17.93 -9.75
N ILE A 504 19.65 -18.59 -10.90
CA ILE A 504 19.58 -20.04 -11.01
C ILE A 504 20.92 -20.61 -11.51
N ARG A 505 21.48 -21.60 -10.82
CA ARG A 505 22.74 -22.24 -11.21
C ARG A 505 22.53 -23.05 -12.50
N ARG A 506 23.41 -22.86 -13.49
CA ARG A 506 23.36 -23.60 -14.77
C ARG A 506 24.34 -24.77 -14.86
N ASP A 507 25.21 -24.94 -13.86
CA ASP A 507 26.21 -26.00 -13.79
C ASP A 507 26.56 -26.38 -12.34
N GLY A 508 27.41 -27.40 -12.20
CA GLY A 508 27.83 -27.96 -10.92
C GLY A 508 26.83 -28.95 -10.34
N ASN A 509 26.94 -29.19 -9.02
CA ASN A 509 26.05 -30.11 -8.29
C ASN A 509 24.66 -29.51 -8.07
N TYR A 510 24.57 -28.18 -7.97
CA TYR A 510 23.35 -27.41 -7.69
C TYR A 510 22.62 -26.95 -8.97
N GLN A 511 22.90 -27.58 -10.12
CA GLN A 511 22.33 -27.19 -11.40
C GLN A 511 20.80 -27.32 -11.41
N GLY A 512 20.12 -26.22 -11.78
CA GLY A 512 18.67 -26.10 -11.74
C GLY A 512 18.11 -25.46 -10.46
N GLU A 513 18.96 -25.20 -9.45
CA GLU A 513 18.54 -24.64 -8.16
C GLU A 513 18.77 -23.14 -8.06
N ALA A 514 17.98 -22.50 -7.19
CA ALA A 514 18.04 -21.07 -6.93
C ALA A 514 19.08 -20.77 -5.84
N SER A 515 20.01 -19.88 -6.16
CA SER A 515 21.01 -19.37 -5.22
C SER A 515 20.30 -18.57 -4.13
N THR A 516 20.62 -18.86 -2.87
CA THR A 516 19.94 -18.25 -1.71
C THR A 516 20.94 -17.39 -0.94
N SER A 517 20.51 -16.20 -0.53
CA SER A 517 21.33 -15.25 0.23
C SER A 517 21.43 -15.68 1.70
N SER A 518 22.63 -15.63 2.29
CA SER A 518 22.85 -15.90 3.72
C SER A 518 22.33 -14.77 4.60
N LYS A 519 22.05 -15.04 5.88
CA LYS A 519 21.62 -13.99 6.82
C LYS A 519 22.81 -13.28 7.47
N GLU A 520 22.65 -12.00 7.78
CA GLU A 520 23.70 -11.23 8.46
C GLU A 520 24.09 -11.79 9.83
N GLY A 521 23.17 -12.44 10.54
CA GLY A 521 23.44 -13.14 11.80
C GLY A 521 24.27 -14.42 11.67
N GLU A 522 24.51 -14.93 10.46
CA GLU A 522 25.25 -16.19 10.19
C GLU A 522 26.73 -15.94 9.84
N LYS A 523 27.24 -14.72 10.06
CA LYS A 523 28.65 -14.36 9.87
C LYS A 523 29.55 -15.11 10.85
N ALA A 524 30.32 -16.07 10.34
CA ALA A 524 31.34 -16.77 11.12
C ALA A 524 32.55 -15.85 11.36
N THR A 525 32.99 -15.78 12.61
CA THR A 525 34.22 -15.06 12.99
C THR A 525 35.30 -16.07 13.33
N CYS A 526 36.42 -16.03 12.60
CA CYS A 526 37.59 -16.87 12.88
C CYS A 526 38.86 -16.04 12.67
N PHE A 527 39.72 -15.97 13.71
CA PHE A 527 41.03 -15.31 13.73
C PHE A 527 41.22 -14.13 12.78
N CYS A 528 40.85 -12.93 13.25
CA CYS A 528 41.03 -11.63 12.58
C CYS A 528 40.27 -11.40 11.26
N PHE A 529 39.58 -12.41 10.71
CA PHE A 529 38.79 -12.28 9.49
C PHE A 529 37.31 -12.60 9.71
N ARG A 530 36.43 -11.85 9.02
CA ARG A 530 34.98 -12.11 8.98
C ARG A 530 34.66 -12.88 7.70
N PHE A 531 34.19 -14.11 7.83
CA PHE A 531 33.77 -14.93 6.70
C PHE A 531 32.27 -15.12 6.72
N VAL A 532 31.63 -14.99 5.56
CA VAL A 532 30.22 -15.36 5.39
C VAL A 532 30.20 -16.82 4.96
N LYS A 533 29.38 -17.64 5.61
CA LYS A 533 29.09 -18.98 5.12
C LYS A 533 27.94 -18.87 4.13
N ASP A 534 28.18 -19.24 2.87
CA ASP A 534 27.13 -19.28 1.87
C ASP A 534 26.08 -20.37 2.19
N VAL A 535 24.81 -20.02 2.01
CA VAL A 535 23.71 -20.98 2.03
C VAL A 535 23.73 -21.75 0.71
N GLU A 536 23.71 -23.08 0.80
CA GLU A 536 23.66 -23.93 -0.38
C GLU A 536 22.41 -23.59 -1.24
N PRO A 537 22.53 -23.54 -2.58
CA PRO A 537 21.36 -23.36 -3.44
C PRO A 537 20.31 -24.44 -3.16
N ARG A 538 19.05 -24.11 -3.45
CA ARG A 538 17.92 -25.00 -3.20
C ARG A 538 16.81 -24.78 -4.22
N PRO A 539 15.83 -25.67 -4.36
CA PRO A 539 14.70 -25.48 -5.27
C PRO A 539 14.04 -24.10 -5.12
N LEU A 540 13.56 -23.53 -6.22
CA LEU A 540 12.98 -22.19 -6.22
C LEU A 540 11.72 -22.15 -5.35
N VAL A 541 11.67 -21.23 -4.40
CA VAL A 541 10.49 -20.84 -3.64
C VAL A 541 10.15 -19.39 -4.03
N PRO A 542 9.23 -19.16 -4.98
CA PRO A 542 9.01 -17.82 -5.57
C PRO A 542 8.62 -16.72 -4.58
N SER A 543 8.09 -17.09 -3.40
CA SER A 543 7.76 -16.18 -2.30
C SER A 543 8.96 -15.80 -1.43
N ASP A 544 10.06 -16.55 -1.45
CA ASP A 544 11.26 -16.31 -0.61
C ASP A 544 12.05 -15.09 -1.07
N ASP A 545 12.25 -14.10 -0.19
CA ASP A 545 13.00 -12.89 -0.49
C ASP A 545 14.53 -13.09 -0.50
N TYR A 546 15.05 -14.14 0.16
CA TYR A 546 16.50 -14.45 0.13
C TYR A 546 16.96 -15.04 -1.21
N GLN A 547 16.04 -15.58 -2.02
CA GLN A 547 16.31 -16.06 -3.40
C GLN A 547 16.17 -14.97 -4.47
N LYS A 548 15.83 -13.73 -4.07
CA LYS A 548 15.66 -12.59 -4.98
C LYS A 548 16.86 -11.65 -4.82
N VAL A 549 17.52 -11.34 -5.93
CA VAL A 549 18.60 -10.36 -5.99
C VAL A 549 18.21 -9.18 -6.87
N GLU A 550 18.53 -7.97 -6.39
CA GLU A 550 18.41 -6.73 -7.16
C GLU A 550 19.77 -6.40 -7.78
N ILE A 551 19.81 -6.20 -9.09
CA ILE A 551 21.05 -6.02 -9.84
C ILE A 551 21.11 -4.58 -10.34
N SER A 552 22.22 -3.91 -10.09
CA SER A 552 22.46 -2.53 -10.54
C SER A 552 23.69 -2.47 -11.43
N ASN A 553 23.59 -1.73 -12.53
CA ASN A 553 24.72 -1.43 -13.40
C ASN A 553 25.43 -0.15 -12.91
N LYS A 554 26.76 -0.15 -12.89
CA LYS A 554 27.59 1.01 -12.56
C LYS A 554 28.77 1.10 -13.52
N HIS A 555 29.46 2.23 -13.56
CA HIS A 555 30.57 2.49 -14.49
C HIS A 555 31.66 1.39 -14.53
N ASN A 556 31.83 0.62 -13.44
CA ASN A 556 32.84 -0.45 -13.34
C ASN A 556 32.22 -1.87 -13.37
N GLY A 557 30.99 -2.04 -13.86
CA GLY A 557 30.30 -3.34 -13.96
C GLY A 557 29.12 -3.51 -12.99
N PHE A 558 28.56 -4.70 -12.96
CA PHE A 558 27.34 -5.00 -12.20
C PHE A 558 27.60 -5.19 -10.70
N HIS A 559 26.54 -4.96 -9.93
CA HIS A 559 26.52 -5.04 -8.48
C HIS A 559 25.19 -5.66 -8.04
N ALA A 560 25.22 -6.75 -7.27
CA ALA A 560 24.02 -7.32 -6.68
C ALA A 560 23.77 -6.81 -5.25
N LYS A 561 22.49 -6.79 -4.86
CA LYS A 561 22.03 -6.68 -3.47
C LYS A 561 20.97 -7.76 -3.23
N CYS A 562 20.83 -8.23 -2.00
CA CYS A 562 19.67 -9.04 -1.64
C CYS A 562 18.41 -8.15 -1.57
N VAL A 563 17.25 -8.73 -1.87
CA VAL A 563 15.95 -8.07 -1.61
C VAL A 563 15.54 -8.20 -0.14
N ALA A 564 15.99 -9.26 0.56
CA ALA A 564 15.85 -9.36 2.01
C ALA A 564 16.76 -8.33 2.72
N PRO A 565 16.25 -7.53 3.69
CA PRO A 565 17.02 -6.45 4.33
C PRO A 565 18.29 -6.89 5.06
N ASP A 566 18.30 -8.11 5.62
CA ASP A 566 19.41 -8.74 6.34
C ASP A 566 20.18 -9.76 5.48
N GLY A 567 19.88 -9.82 4.17
CA GLY A 567 20.43 -10.80 3.24
C GLY A 567 21.78 -10.40 2.64
N ILE A 568 22.73 -11.31 2.68
CA ILE A 568 24.04 -11.20 2.02
C ILE A 568 23.99 -12.01 0.71
N PRO A 569 24.26 -11.41 -0.46
CA PRO A 569 24.30 -12.15 -1.71
C PRO A 569 25.30 -13.32 -1.68
N PRO A 570 25.02 -14.41 -2.44
CA PRO A 570 25.97 -15.50 -2.68
C PRO A 570 27.34 -14.98 -3.14
N ASP A 571 28.40 -15.73 -2.85
CA ASP A 571 29.80 -15.37 -3.12
C ASP A 571 30.00 -14.79 -4.53
N PHE A 572 29.51 -15.49 -5.57
CA PHE A 572 29.65 -15.11 -6.97
C PHE A 572 28.89 -13.83 -7.40
N LEU A 573 28.05 -13.27 -6.53
CA LEU A 573 27.33 -12.00 -6.71
C LEU A 573 27.78 -10.91 -5.72
N ARG A 574 28.53 -11.27 -4.68
CA ARG A 574 28.90 -10.39 -3.56
C ARG A 574 29.98 -9.39 -3.94
N SER A 575 30.84 -9.74 -4.89
CA SER A 575 31.84 -8.83 -5.43
C SER A 575 31.20 -7.65 -6.18
N LYS A 576 32.00 -6.61 -6.41
CA LYS A 576 31.55 -5.36 -7.03
C LYS A 576 32.24 -5.19 -8.37
N GLY A 577 31.47 -4.96 -9.42
CA GLY A 577 32.01 -4.76 -10.76
C GLY A 577 32.22 -6.05 -11.56
N TRP A 578 31.51 -7.13 -11.22
CA TRP A 578 31.51 -8.33 -12.05
C TRP A 578 30.87 -8.04 -13.41
N ARG A 579 31.33 -8.75 -14.44
CA ARG A 579 30.89 -8.62 -15.83
C ARG A 579 30.10 -9.84 -16.27
N VAL A 580 29.32 -9.73 -17.35
CA VAL A 580 28.52 -10.84 -17.90
C VAL A 580 28.88 -11.06 -19.35
N LYS A 581 29.27 -12.29 -19.68
CA LYS A 581 29.41 -12.74 -21.07
C LYS A 581 28.22 -13.60 -21.48
N ALA A 582 27.72 -13.38 -22.68
CA ALA A 582 26.61 -14.10 -23.27
C ALA A 582 27.08 -15.02 -24.40
N SER A 583 26.43 -16.18 -24.53
CA SER A 583 26.57 -17.07 -25.69
C SER A 583 25.21 -17.63 -26.09
N SER A 584 25.03 -17.95 -27.37
CA SER A 584 23.78 -18.56 -27.83
C SER A 584 23.67 -20.01 -27.32
N PRO A 585 22.53 -20.41 -26.71
CA PRO A 585 22.27 -21.82 -26.40
C PRO A 585 22.21 -22.67 -27.68
N ARG A 586 22.51 -23.97 -27.54
CA ARG A 586 22.36 -24.96 -28.62
C ARG A 586 21.11 -25.83 -28.48
N ASN A 587 20.47 -25.83 -27.31
CA ASN A 587 19.40 -26.75 -26.93
C ASN A 587 18.01 -26.09 -26.78
N TYR A 588 17.90 -24.78 -26.97
CA TYR A 588 16.61 -24.08 -27.00
C TYR A 588 16.69 -22.76 -27.78
N HIS A 589 15.54 -22.32 -28.31
CA HIS A 589 15.35 -21.00 -28.91
C HIS A 589 14.08 -20.37 -28.33
N LEU A 590 14.13 -19.09 -27.93
CA LEU A 590 12.95 -18.37 -27.43
C LEU A 590 12.48 -17.39 -28.49
N GLU A 591 11.21 -17.50 -28.86
CA GLU A 591 10.52 -16.63 -29.81
C GLU A 591 9.67 -15.56 -29.09
N GLU A 592 9.11 -14.63 -29.86
CA GLU A 592 8.17 -13.67 -29.32
C GLU A 592 6.85 -14.34 -28.90
N ALA A 593 6.41 -14.02 -27.68
CA ALA A 593 5.29 -14.62 -26.97
C ALA A 593 4.58 -13.48 -26.21
N LEU A 594 3.67 -12.80 -26.92
CA LEU A 594 3.09 -11.54 -26.44
C LEU A 594 2.09 -11.70 -25.29
N GLY A 595 1.56 -12.91 -25.08
CA GLY A 595 0.50 -13.24 -24.14
C GLY A 595 -0.79 -13.68 -24.85
N SER A 596 -1.94 -13.30 -24.27
CA SER A 596 -3.27 -13.54 -24.86
C SER A 596 -3.53 -12.53 -25.99
N ASN A 597 -3.97 -13.01 -27.15
CA ASN A 597 -4.46 -12.18 -28.24
C ASN A 597 -5.97 -12.07 -28.13
N ASP A 598 -6.44 -11.16 -27.27
CA ASP A 598 -7.87 -11.00 -26.96
C ASP A 598 -8.71 -10.65 -28.21
N SER A 599 -8.12 -10.03 -29.24
CA SER A 599 -8.77 -9.74 -30.54
C SER A 599 -8.98 -10.99 -31.40
N LEU A 600 -8.05 -11.95 -31.37
CA LEU A 600 -8.24 -13.24 -32.04
C LEU A 600 -9.16 -14.15 -31.22
N ARG A 601 -8.95 -14.23 -29.91
CA ARG A 601 -9.71 -15.05 -28.94
C ARG A 601 -11.22 -14.74 -28.92
N SER A 602 -11.60 -13.50 -29.20
CA SER A 602 -13.00 -13.06 -29.25
C SER A 602 -13.72 -13.40 -30.56
N LYS A 603 -12.99 -13.79 -31.62
CA LYS A 603 -13.61 -14.19 -32.91
C LYS A 603 -14.14 -15.63 -32.91
N LEU A 604 -13.64 -16.45 -31.99
CA LEU A 604 -13.85 -17.91 -31.90
C LEU A 604 -13.32 -18.68 -33.13
N PRO A 605 -13.14 -20.02 -33.05
CA PRO A 605 -12.77 -20.84 -34.20
C PRO A 605 -13.92 -20.92 -35.23
N ASP A 606 -13.57 -21.14 -36.49
CA ASP A 606 -14.57 -21.40 -37.55
C ASP A 606 -15.39 -22.66 -37.23
N PHE A 607 -16.69 -22.58 -37.51
CA PHE A 607 -17.66 -23.65 -37.31
C PHE A 607 -18.02 -24.41 -38.58
N ASN A 608 -17.57 -23.91 -39.74
CA ASN A 608 -17.84 -24.47 -41.07
C ASN A 608 -16.94 -25.69 -41.39
N PHE A 609 -17.15 -26.78 -40.65
CA PHE A 609 -16.47 -28.06 -40.85
C PHE A 609 -17.46 -29.24 -40.88
N PRO A 610 -17.10 -30.40 -41.47
CA PRO A 610 -18.01 -31.55 -41.58
C PRO A 610 -18.51 -32.11 -40.24
N LEU A 611 -19.76 -32.60 -40.19
CA LEU A 611 -20.35 -33.24 -39.00
C LEU A 611 -19.69 -34.56 -38.59
N CYS A 612 -19.00 -35.23 -39.51
CA CYS A 612 -18.23 -36.43 -39.19
C CYS A 612 -17.06 -36.13 -38.23
N ASN A 613 -16.52 -34.90 -38.22
CA ASN A 613 -15.43 -34.54 -37.33
C ASN A 613 -15.92 -34.34 -35.88
N ASP A 614 -15.17 -34.87 -34.92
CA ASP A 614 -15.42 -34.71 -33.49
C ASP A 614 -14.89 -33.39 -32.92
N SER A 615 -14.02 -32.70 -33.65
CA SER A 615 -13.63 -31.32 -33.34
C SER A 615 -13.38 -30.46 -34.58
N SER A 616 -13.34 -29.13 -34.39
CA SER A 616 -12.71 -28.23 -35.36
C SER A 616 -11.19 -28.39 -35.35
N GLU A 617 -10.52 -27.73 -36.30
CA GLU A 617 -9.11 -27.37 -36.15
C GLU A 617 -8.93 -26.45 -34.93
N ALA A 618 -7.76 -26.50 -34.30
CA ALA A 618 -7.43 -25.70 -33.11
C ALA A 618 -6.71 -24.41 -33.52
N VAL A 619 -7.18 -23.27 -33.00
CA VAL A 619 -6.63 -21.93 -33.29
C VAL A 619 -5.83 -21.46 -32.09
N VAL A 620 -4.52 -21.18 -32.27
CA VAL A 620 -3.68 -20.59 -31.22
C VAL A 620 -4.07 -19.13 -31.01
N VAL A 621 -4.57 -18.80 -29.82
CA VAL A 621 -5.03 -17.46 -29.43
C VAL A 621 -4.18 -16.81 -28.33
N GLY A 622 -3.15 -17.50 -27.83
CA GLY A 622 -2.15 -16.92 -26.95
C GLY A 622 -0.88 -17.75 -26.87
N LYS A 623 0.25 -17.11 -26.58
CA LYS A 623 1.57 -17.74 -26.42
C LYS A 623 2.32 -17.12 -25.25
N TRP A 624 2.86 -17.98 -24.39
CA TRP A 624 3.67 -17.68 -23.21
C TRP A 624 4.84 -18.67 -23.12
N TYR A 625 5.77 -18.41 -22.20
CA TYR A 625 6.77 -19.40 -21.77
C TYR A 625 6.69 -19.66 -20.27
N CYS A 626 6.92 -20.91 -19.88
CA CYS A 626 6.99 -21.35 -18.50
C CYS A 626 8.40 -21.88 -18.20
N PRO A 627 9.21 -21.21 -17.36
CA PRO A 627 10.50 -21.73 -16.93
C PRO A 627 10.36 -23.07 -16.19
N PHE A 628 11.33 -23.97 -16.35
CA PHE A 628 11.27 -25.36 -15.86
C PHE A 628 10.97 -25.52 -14.36
N MET A 629 11.30 -24.54 -13.53
CA MET A 629 10.97 -24.57 -12.09
C MET A 629 9.46 -24.50 -11.77
N PHE A 630 8.62 -24.08 -12.72
CA PHE A 630 7.18 -23.89 -12.54
C PHE A 630 6.33 -25.04 -13.12
N LEU A 631 6.94 -25.94 -13.89
CA LEU A 631 6.38 -27.21 -14.37
C LEU A 631 7.41 -28.28 -14.08
N LYS A 632 7.17 -29.14 -13.08
CA LYS A 632 8.08 -30.23 -12.69
C LYS A 632 7.76 -31.51 -13.48
N GLU A 633 8.77 -32.14 -14.05
CA GLU A 633 8.70 -33.54 -14.49
C GLU A 633 9.27 -34.44 -13.37
N ARG A 634 8.95 -35.75 -13.35
CA ARG A 634 9.39 -36.68 -12.29
C ARG A 634 10.87 -37.12 -12.43
N MET A 635 11.77 -36.15 -12.45
CA MET A 635 13.23 -36.30 -12.64
C MET A 635 13.99 -35.26 -11.80
N ARG A 636 15.33 -35.31 -11.78
CA ARG A 636 16.13 -34.33 -11.03
C ARG A 636 16.12 -32.97 -11.74
N LEU A 637 16.18 -31.85 -10.98
CA LEU A 637 16.17 -30.49 -11.55
C LEU A 637 17.26 -30.28 -12.61
N LYS A 638 18.44 -30.87 -12.40
CA LYS A 638 19.54 -30.89 -13.37
C LYS A 638 19.14 -31.53 -14.70
N GLU A 639 18.61 -32.75 -14.65
CA GLU A 639 18.17 -33.53 -15.82
C GLU A 639 17.05 -32.79 -16.56
N GLN A 640 16.10 -32.21 -15.81
CA GLN A 640 15.00 -31.45 -16.38
C GLN A 640 15.47 -30.16 -17.08
N MET A 641 16.41 -29.43 -16.46
CA MET A 641 16.97 -28.19 -17.03
C MET A 641 17.80 -28.46 -18.30
N GLU A 642 18.44 -29.63 -18.39
CA GLU A 642 19.13 -30.10 -19.60
C GLU A 642 18.14 -30.47 -20.70
N ARG A 643 17.04 -31.15 -20.35
CA ARG A 643 15.96 -31.56 -21.27
C ARG A 643 15.16 -30.37 -21.82
N SER A 644 14.70 -29.46 -20.96
CA SER A 644 13.91 -28.29 -21.37
C SER A 644 14.01 -27.17 -20.33
N MET A 645 14.75 -26.10 -20.65
CA MET A 645 14.92 -24.94 -19.75
C MET A 645 13.65 -24.09 -19.62
N PHE A 646 12.87 -24.03 -20.70
CA PHE A 646 11.56 -23.41 -20.75
C PHE A 646 10.58 -24.42 -21.36
N TYR A 647 9.30 -24.15 -21.22
CA TYR A 647 8.22 -24.86 -21.88
C TYR A 647 7.42 -23.80 -22.64
N GLU A 648 7.15 -24.04 -23.92
CA GLU A 648 6.19 -23.24 -24.68
C GLU A 648 4.80 -23.53 -24.12
N VAL A 649 4.01 -22.47 -23.92
CA VAL A 649 2.61 -22.58 -23.48
C VAL A 649 1.73 -21.85 -24.48
N THR A 650 0.98 -22.59 -25.27
CA THR A 650 -0.07 -22.05 -26.14
C THR A 650 -1.42 -22.10 -25.44
N LEU A 651 -2.28 -21.12 -25.72
CA LEU A 651 -3.72 -21.21 -25.47
C LEU A 651 -4.41 -21.41 -26.81
N GLU A 652 -5.13 -22.52 -26.95
CA GLU A 652 -5.74 -22.97 -28.20
C GLU A 652 -7.26 -23.06 -28.05
N GLN A 653 -8.01 -22.49 -28.99
CA GLN A 653 -9.47 -22.58 -29.06
C GLN A 653 -9.89 -23.62 -30.08
N ARG A 654 -10.89 -24.44 -29.76
CA ARG A 654 -11.50 -25.41 -30.67
C ARG A 654 -12.95 -25.72 -30.30
N TRP A 655 -13.77 -26.09 -31.27
CA TRP A 655 -15.09 -26.68 -31.04
C TRP A 655 -14.92 -28.18 -30.81
N GLU A 656 -15.50 -28.74 -29.74
CA GLU A 656 -15.50 -30.18 -29.45
C GLU A 656 -16.94 -30.71 -29.42
N LYS A 657 -17.19 -31.82 -30.11
CA LYS A 657 -18.50 -32.48 -30.17
C LYS A 657 -18.84 -33.07 -28.81
N ILE A 658 -19.97 -32.66 -28.25
CA ILE A 658 -20.49 -33.14 -26.96
C ILE A 658 -21.68 -34.10 -27.13
N PHE A 659 -22.38 -34.02 -28.26
CA PHE A 659 -23.53 -34.87 -28.58
C PHE A 659 -23.70 -35.01 -30.09
N SER A 660 -24.22 -36.15 -30.54
CA SER A 660 -24.72 -36.31 -31.91
C SER A 660 -25.89 -37.27 -31.98
N LYS A 661 -26.81 -37.03 -32.92
CA LYS A 661 -27.96 -37.90 -33.21
C LYS A 661 -28.05 -38.06 -34.73
N LYS A 662 -28.36 -39.26 -35.19
CA LYS A 662 -28.76 -39.54 -36.58
C LYS A 662 -30.24 -39.93 -36.55
N ILE A 663 -30.99 -39.67 -37.62
CA ILE A 663 -32.44 -39.96 -37.63
C ILE A 663 -32.74 -41.45 -37.36
N ALA A 664 -33.76 -41.68 -36.55
CA ALA A 664 -34.49 -42.94 -36.43
C ALA A 664 -36.03 -42.75 -36.51
N SER A 665 -36.54 -41.53 -36.31
CA SER A 665 -37.95 -41.17 -36.27
C SER A 665 -38.18 -39.74 -36.79
N SER A 666 -39.43 -39.38 -37.08
CA SER A 666 -39.85 -38.06 -37.57
C SER A 666 -39.98 -37.03 -36.43
N GLU A 667 -38.88 -36.79 -35.72
CA GLU A 667 -38.82 -35.80 -34.64
C GLU A 667 -38.22 -34.48 -35.14
N ASP A 668 -39.00 -33.40 -35.07
CA ASP A 668 -38.56 -32.04 -35.44
C ASP A 668 -37.74 -31.35 -34.32
N SER A 669 -37.42 -32.07 -33.24
CA SER A 669 -36.63 -31.57 -32.12
C SER A 669 -35.64 -32.60 -31.58
N VAL A 670 -34.52 -32.12 -31.06
CA VAL A 670 -33.48 -32.95 -30.43
C VAL A 670 -33.23 -32.44 -29.02
N LEU A 671 -33.48 -33.30 -28.03
CA LEU A 671 -33.02 -33.10 -26.67
C LEU A 671 -31.53 -33.50 -26.59
N VAL A 672 -30.70 -32.53 -26.21
CA VAL A 672 -29.32 -32.72 -25.77
C VAL A 672 -29.34 -32.77 -24.24
N ASP A 673 -28.97 -33.91 -23.67
CA ASP A 673 -28.74 -34.08 -22.23
C ASP A 673 -27.40 -34.79 -22.05
N VAL A 674 -26.38 -34.04 -21.59
CA VAL A 674 -25.00 -34.52 -21.45
C VAL A 674 -24.35 -33.96 -20.19
N VAL A 675 -23.73 -34.83 -19.40
CA VAL A 675 -22.89 -34.43 -18.26
C VAL A 675 -21.45 -34.23 -18.72
N ILE A 676 -20.92 -33.02 -18.55
CA ILE A 676 -19.62 -32.60 -19.09
C ILE A 676 -18.67 -32.24 -17.94
N GLN A 677 -17.45 -32.79 -17.94
CA GLN A 677 -16.39 -32.32 -17.05
C GLN A 677 -15.88 -30.94 -17.51
N THR A 678 -15.88 -29.94 -16.63
CA THR A 678 -15.53 -28.54 -16.97
C THR A 678 -14.02 -28.31 -17.08
N GLU A 679 -13.22 -29.18 -16.48
CA GLU A 679 -11.75 -29.16 -16.50
C GLU A 679 -11.25 -30.58 -16.79
N VAL A 680 -10.46 -30.77 -17.86
CA VAL A 680 -9.86 -32.06 -18.23
C VAL A 680 -8.36 -31.86 -18.41
N VAL A 681 -7.55 -32.81 -17.95
CA VAL A 681 -6.09 -32.72 -18.02
C VAL A 681 -5.53 -33.96 -18.69
N LYS A 682 -4.59 -33.77 -19.62
CA LYS A 682 -3.90 -34.86 -20.33
C LYS A 682 -2.39 -34.72 -20.17
N VAL A 683 -1.70 -35.80 -19.83
CA VAL A 683 -0.24 -35.88 -19.75
C VAL A 683 0.25 -36.66 -20.97
N GLU A 684 1.15 -36.05 -21.75
CA GLU A 684 1.64 -36.56 -23.05
C GLU A 684 0.51 -37.11 -23.96
N GLY A 685 -0.64 -36.43 -23.96
CA GLY A 685 -1.84 -36.76 -24.77
C GLY A 685 -2.80 -37.78 -24.15
N ARG A 686 -2.46 -38.42 -23.03
CA ARG A 686 -3.31 -39.40 -22.31
C ARG A 686 -4.05 -38.74 -21.15
N ASP A 687 -5.31 -39.12 -20.90
CA ASP A 687 -6.08 -38.58 -19.78
C ASP A 687 -5.37 -38.80 -18.44
N ALA A 688 -5.33 -37.76 -17.62
CA ALA A 688 -4.58 -37.73 -16.36
C ALA A 688 -5.49 -37.42 -15.18
N VAL A 689 -5.37 -38.24 -14.13
CA VAL A 689 -6.08 -38.07 -12.86
C VAL A 689 -5.22 -37.23 -11.92
N TRP A 690 -5.87 -36.51 -11.00
CA TRP A 690 -5.18 -35.68 -10.02
C TRP A 690 -4.68 -36.56 -8.87
N ASP A 691 -3.45 -36.31 -8.41
CA ASP A 691 -2.96 -36.97 -7.20
C ASP A 691 -3.54 -36.29 -5.95
N GLU A 692 -4.68 -36.80 -5.48
CA GLU A 692 -5.35 -36.27 -4.28
C GLU A 692 -4.51 -36.43 -3.00
N SER A 693 -3.47 -37.26 -3.04
CA SER A 693 -2.56 -37.53 -1.92
C SER A 693 -1.40 -36.53 -1.78
N GLY A 694 -1.22 -35.59 -2.73
CA GLY A 694 0.11 -35.02 -3.00
C GLY A 694 0.23 -33.52 -3.31
N VAL A 695 -0.38 -32.59 -2.55
CA VAL A 695 0.01 -31.14 -2.61
C VAL A 695 1.28 -30.87 -1.78
N VAL A 696 2.32 -31.65 -2.05
CA VAL A 696 3.67 -31.44 -1.51
C VAL A 696 4.30 -30.25 -2.26
N GLU A 697 5.06 -29.41 -1.56
CA GLU A 697 5.81 -28.27 -2.15
C GLU A 697 5.03 -27.23 -2.99
N LYS A 698 3.71 -27.05 -2.79
CA LYS A 698 2.87 -26.12 -3.60
C LYS A 698 2.77 -26.51 -5.10
N VAL A 699 2.95 -27.78 -5.43
CA VAL A 699 2.77 -28.32 -6.79
C VAL A 699 1.50 -29.17 -6.85
N LEU A 700 0.76 -29.08 -7.96
CA LEU A 700 -0.36 -29.96 -8.29
C LEU A 700 0.12 -31.02 -9.28
N TRP A 701 0.12 -32.27 -8.87
CA TRP A 701 0.56 -33.41 -9.68
C TRP A 701 -0.60 -34.06 -10.42
N PHE A 702 -0.39 -34.31 -11.71
CA PHE A 702 -1.24 -35.07 -12.60
C PHE A 702 -0.55 -36.40 -12.93
N LYS A 703 -1.29 -37.50 -12.86
CA LYS A 703 -0.82 -38.86 -13.12
C LYS A 703 -1.59 -39.47 -14.27
N SER A 704 -0.90 -40.01 -15.25
CA SER A 704 -1.44 -40.85 -16.32
C SER A 704 -0.68 -42.16 -16.37
N VAL A 705 -1.30 -43.23 -16.84
CA VAL A 705 -0.67 -44.55 -16.99
C VAL A 705 -0.64 -44.91 -18.47
N ASP A 706 0.51 -45.38 -18.97
CA ASP A 706 0.62 -45.92 -20.34
C ASP A 706 0.00 -47.32 -20.47
N GLU A 707 -0.17 -47.82 -21.70
CA GLU A 707 -0.71 -49.18 -21.96
C GLU A 707 0.16 -50.31 -21.39
N VAL A 708 1.40 -50.01 -20.97
CA VAL A 708 2.37 -50.95 -20.41
C VAL A 708 2.43 -50.84 -18.87
N GLY A 709 1.58 -50.00 -18.26
CA GLY A 709 1.50 -49.80 -16.82
C GLY A 709 2.53 -48.81 -16.24
N ARG A 710 3.26 -48.04 -17.06
CA ARG A 710 4.17 -46.99 -16.57
C ARG A 710 3.39 -45.74 -16.18
N GLU A 711 3.58 -45.32 -14.94
CA GLU A 711 3.06 -44.06 -14.40
C GLU A 711 3.91 -42.88 -14.91
N MET A 712 3.30 -42.01 -15.72
CA MET A 712 3.85 -40.70 -16.08
C MET A 712 3.21 -39.64 -15.19
N SER A 713 4.01 -38.74 -14.62
CA SER A 713 3.50 -37.67 -13.77
C SER A 713 4.15 -36.32 -14.04
N VAL A 714 3.31 -35.30 -14.16
CA VAL A 714 3.71 -33.90 -14.38
C VAL A 714 3.11 -33.05 -13.26
N GLY A 715 3.94 -32.20 -12.66
CA GLY A 715 3.54 -31.28 -11.62
C GLY A 715 3.48 -29.85 -12.14
N LEU A 716 2.31 -29.20 -12.12
CA LEU A 716 2.26 -27.75 -12.29
C LEU A 716 2.40 -27.07 -10.93
N SER A 717 3.28 -26.08 -10.81
CA SER A 717 3.23 -25.14 -9.69
C SER A 717 1.82 -24.56 -9.58
N LEU A 718 1.32 -24.41 -8.34
CA LEU A 718 0.02 -23.79 -8.06
C LEU A 718 -0.17 -22.50 -8.86
N GLU A 719 0.92 -21.77 -8.98
CA GLU A 719 0.92 -20.48 -9.57
C GLU A 719 0.59 -20.51 -11.07
N VAL A 720 1.12 -21.45 -11.84
CA VAL A 720 0.74 -21.65 -13.26
C VAL A 720 -0.73 -22.01 -13.39
N VAL A 721 -1.24 -22.93 -12.55
CA VAL A 721 -2.65 -23.34 -12.53
C VAL A 721 -3.59 -22.16 -12.29
N GLU A 722 -3.27 -21.33 -11.31
CA GLU A 722 -4.11 -20.19 -10.94
C GLU A 722 -4.09 -19.06 -11.97
N ARG A 723 -2.97 -18.90 -12.70
CA ARG A 723 -2.86 -17.96 -13.82
C ARG A 723 -3.66 -18.41 -15.04
N MET A 724 -3.65 -19.70 -15.39
CA MET A 724 -4.56 -20.28 -16.40
C MET A 724 -6.03 -19.99 -16.05
N LYS A 725 -6.43 -20.29 -14.81
CA LYS A 725 -7.82 -20.05 -14.35
C LYS A 725 -8.23 -18.58 -14.34
N TRP A 726 -7.29 -17.65 -14.17
CA TRP A 726 -7.59 -16.21 -14.30
C TRP A 726 -7.88 -15.81 -15.75
N GLU A 727 -7.09 -16.30 -16.71
CA GLU A 727 -7.34 -16.03 -18.14
C GLU A 727 -8.69 -16.59 -18.61
N GLN A 728 -9.12 -17.71 -18.05
CA GLN A 728 -10.42 -18.32 -18.37
C GLN A 728 -11.59 -17.53 -17.77
N LYS A 729 -11.47 -17.13 -16.50
CA LYS A 729 -12.53 -16.36 -15.82
C LYS A 729 -12.79 -14.99 -16.46
N ARG A 730 -11.82 -14.40 -17.15
CA ARG A 730 -11.99 -13.15 -17.93
C ARG A 730 -12.97 -13.27 -19.08
N VAL A 731 -13.03 -14.43 -19.73
CA VAL A 731 -13.91 -14.69 -20.90
C VAL A 731 -15.21 -15.40 -20.50
N GLY A 732 -15.61 -15.29 -19.23
CA GLY A 732 -16.88 -15.82 -18.73
C GLY A 732 -16.85 -17.27 -18.24
N TRP A 733 -15.70 -17.95 -18.26
CA TRP A 733 -15.59 -19.32 -17.74
C TRP A 733 -15.90 -19.38 -16.23
N LYS A 734 -16.79 -20.31 -15.86
CA LYS A 734 -17.21 -20.58 -14.48
C LYS A 734 -16.79 -22.00 -14.12
N ALA A 735 -16.20 -22.16 -12.93
CA ALA A 735 -15.94 -23.48 -12.37
C ALA A 735 -17.24 -24.01 -11.75
N SER A 736 -17.66 -25.21 -12.13
CA SER A 736 -18.80 -25.88 -11.49
C SER A 736 -18.40 -26.49 -10.14
N SER A 737 -19.32 -26.49 -9.17
CA SER A 737 -19.07 -26.97 -7.81
C SER A 737 -18.73 -28.47 -7.75
N GLY A 738 -19.17 -29.26 -8.75
CA GLY A 738 -18.91 -30.70 -8.86
C GLY A 738 -17.83 -31.11 -9.87
N ARG A 739 -17.09 -30.18 -10.50
CA ARG A 739 -16.27 -30.39 -11.73
C ARG A 739 -17.02 -30.91 -12.95
N GLN A 740 -18.29 -31.28 -12.80
CA GLN A 740 -19.21 -31.72 -13.84
C GLN A 740 -20.39 -30.74 -13.92
N GLU A 741 -20.89 -30.51 -15.12
CA GLU A 741 -22.05 -29.64 -15.39
C GLU A 741 -22.96 -30.36 -16.41
N SER A 742 -24.25 -30.43 -16.11
CA SER A 742 -25.25 -31.02 -17.00
C SER A 742 -25.72 -29.98 -18.02
N VAL A 743 -25.45 -30.23 -19.30
CA VAL A 743 -26.02 -29.45 -20.40
C VAL A 743 -27.33 -30.11 -20.82
N MET A 744 -28.45 -29.49 -20.44
CA MET A 744 -29.77 -29.82 -20.99
C MET A 744 -30.26 -28.71 -21.91
N ARG A 745 -30.56 -29.04 -23.17
CA ARG A 745 -31.10 -28.12 -24.17
C ARG A 745 -31.97 -28.85 -25.19
N VAL A 746 -33.05 -28.22 -25.63
CA VAL A 746 -33.84 -28.67 -26.79
C VAL A 746 -33.47 -27.79 -27.99
N GLU A 747 -33.13 -28.42 -29.11
CA GLU A 747 -32.87 -27.76 -30.39
C GLU A 747 -33.97 -28.16 -31.38
N GLU A 748 -34.65 -27.16 -31.94
CA GLU A 748 -35.71 -27.34 -32.94
C GLU A 748 -35.14 -27.24 -34.35
N PHE A 749 -35.50 -28.20 -35.20
CA PHE A 749 -35.18 -28.12 -36.61
C PHE A 749 -36.24 -27.30 -37.36
N ARG A 750 -35.80 -26.32 -38.17
CA ARG A 750 -36.68 -25.37 -38.89
C ARG A 750 -36.48 -25.36 -40.41
N GLY A 751 -35.83 -26.39 -40.96
CA GLY A 751 -35.66 -26.55 -42.41
C GLY A 751 -36.89 -27.15 -43.08
N MET A 752 -36.99 -26.98 -44.40
CA MET A 752 -38.13 -27.51 -45.20
C MET A 752 -37.96 -28.98 -45.60
N ASN A 753 -36.71 -29.50 -45.55
CA ASN A 753 -36.37 -30.89 -45.85
C ASN A 753 -36.07 -31.65 -44.55
N LYS A 754 -36.19 -32.98 -44.53
CA LYS A 754 -35.77 -33.77 -43.36
C LYS A 754 -34.25 -33.66 -43.15
N TRP A 755 -33.83 -33.52 -41.90
CA TRP A 755 -32.43 -33.64 -41.49
C TRP A 755 -32.01 -35.12 -41.42
N GLU A 756 -30.74 -35.43 -41.62
CA GLU A 756 -30.16 -36.76 -41.43
C GLU A 756 -29.32 -36.86 -40.16
N LYS A 757 -28.52 -35.80 -39.88
CA LYS A 757 -27.55 -35.78 -38.78
C LYS A 757 -27.63 -34.46 -38.00
N PHE A 758 -27.45 -34.59 -36.68
CA PHE A 758 -27.35 -33.49 -35.74
C PHE A 758 -26.03 -33.62 -34.96
N GLY A 759 -25.33 -32.50 -34.77
CA GLY A 759 -24.16 -32.42 -33.91
C GLY A 759 -24.18 -31.16 -33.05
N CYS A 760 -23.97 -31.35 -31.75
CA CYS A 760 -23.84 -30.28 -30.76
C CYS A 760 -22.38 -30.20 -30.30
N TYR A 761 -21.84 -28.99 -30.32
CA TYR A 761 -20.43 -28.71 -30.06
C TYR A 761 -20.28 -27.61 -29.01
N MET A 762 -19.23 -27.71 -28.21
CA MET A 762 -18.92 -26.78 -27.13
C MET A 762 -17.53 -26.17 -27.37
N LEU A 763 -17.33 -24.91 -27.00
CA LEU A 763 -16.00 -24.31 -27.04
C LEU A 763 -15.12 -24.93 -25.95
N VAL A 764 -13.91 -25.33 -26.34
CA VAL A 764 -12.84 -25.76 -25.44
C VAL A 764 -11.64 -24.86 -25.64
N GLU A 765 -11.12 -24.33 -24.53
CA GLU A 765 -9.87 -23.59 -24.48
C GLU A 765 -8.79 -24.43 -23.80
N SER A 766 -7.82 -24.88 -24.58
CA SER A 766 -6.75 -25.79 -24.18
C SER A 766 -5.46 -25.00 -23.89
N PHE A 767 -4.91 -25.09 -22.67
CA PHE A 767 -3.52 -24.69 -22.43
C PHE A 767 -2.60 -25.87 -22.74
N VAL A 768 -1.74 -25.74 -23.75
CA VAL A 768 -0.86 -26.81 -24.23
C VAL A 768 0.58 -26.48 -23.88
N PHE A 769 1.23 -27.34 -23.09
CA PHE A 769 2.62 -27.22 -22.66
C PHE A 769 3.50 -28.14 -23.49
N LYS A 770 4.44 -27.56 -24.22
CA LYS A 770 5.43 -28.28 -25.04
C LYS A 770 6.84 -28.02 -24.51
N ARG A 771 7.72 -29.03 -24.59
CA ARG A 771 9.17 -28.85 -24.37
C ARG A 771 9.77 -28.06 -25.53
N MET A 772 10.99 -27.57 -25.37
CA MET A 772 11.68 -26.81 -26.43
C MET A 772 12.04 -27.64 -27.67
N ASP A 773 11.93 -28.97 -27.60
CA ASP A 773 12.04 -29.90 -28.73
C ASP A 773 10.70 -30.12 -29.48
N GLY A 774 9.62 -29.46 -29.04
CA GLY A 774 8.27 -29.58 -29.58
C GLY A 774 7.43 -30.72 -28.99
N THR A 775 7.99 -31.57 -28.13
CA THR A 775 7.23 -32.69 -27.53
C THR A 775 6.17 -32.20 -26.55
N LEU A 776 4.96 -32.76 -26.65
CA LEU A 776 3.84 -32.48 -25.75
C LEU A 776 4.13 -33.02 -24.35
N VAL A 777 3.80 -32.23 -23.32
CA VAL A 777 3.98 -32.58 -21.90
C VAL A 777 2.64 -32.66 -21.19
N LEU A 778 1.83 -31.61 -21.33
CA LEU A 778 0.57 -31.44 -20.63
C LEU A 778 -0.40 -30.63 -21.49
N THR A 779 -1.66 -31.07 -21.53
CA THR A 779 -2.79 -30.26 -22.02
C THR A 779 -3.77 -30.05 -20.88
N TYR A 780 -4.21 -28.82 -20.66
CA TYR A 780 -5.23 -28.47 -19.66
C TYR A 780 -6.42 -27.83 -20.38
N ASP A 781 -7.49 -28.61 -20.55
CA ASP A 781 -8.71 -28.22 -21.26
C ASP A 781 -9.70 -27.56 -20.31
N PHE A 782 -10.07 -26.31 -20.60
CA PHE A 782 -11.18 -25.61 -20.01
C PHE A 782 -12.38 -25.69 -20.97
N ARG A 783 -13.43 -26.35 -20.52
CA ARG A 783 -14.66 -26.57 -21.30
C ARG A 783 -15.69 -25.51 -20.93
N HIS A 784 -16.31 -24.86 -21.93
CA HIS A 784 -17.21 -23.72 -21.74
C HIS A 784 -18.67 -24.12 -21.99
N PRO A 785 -19.41 -24.64 -20.99
CA PRO A 785 -20.80 -25.09 -21.17
C PRO A 785 -21.78 -23.95 -21.51
N HIS A 786 -21.37 -22.70 -21.36
CA HIS A 786 -22.12 -21.51 -21.78
C HIS A 786 -21.86 -21.08 -23.24
N GLN A 787 -20.94 -21.75 -23.97
CA GLN A 787 -20.61 -21.47 -25.37
C GLN A 787 -20.78 -22.76 -26.19
N ILE A 788 -22.00 -22.95 -26.69
CA ILE A 788 -22.44 -24.16 -27.39
C ILE A 788 -23.09 -23.76 -28.71
N MET A 789 -22.70 -24.47 -29.78
CA MET A 789 -23.26 -24.30 -31.12
C MET A 789 -23.64 -25.66 -31.71
N CYS A 790 -24.75 -25.66 -32.45
CA CYS A 790 -25.38 -26.86 -33.01
C CYS A 790 -25.44 -26.72 -34.53
N LYS A 791 -25.31 -27.83 -35.26
CA LYS A 791 -25.54 -27.87 -36.71
C LYS A 791 -26.27 -29.14 -37.14
N TRP A 792 -26.98 -28.98 -38.24
CA TRP A 792 -27.80 -29.98 -38.89
C TRP A 792 -27.26 -30.22 -40.30
N GLU A 793 -27.40 -31.45 -40.79
CA GLU A 793 -27.17 -31.90 -42.17
C GLU A 793 -28.39 -32.70 -42.60
#